data_AF-A0A2V6FXB7-F1
#
_entry.id   AF-A0A2V6FXB7-F1
#
_cell.length_a   1.000
_cell.length_b   1.000
_cell.length_c   1.000
_cell.angle_alpha   90.00
_cell.angle_beta   90.00
_cell.angle_gamma   90.00
#
_symmetry.space_group_name_H-M   'P 1'
#
loop_
_entity.id
_entity.type
_entity.pdbx_description
1 polymer ?
#
loop_
_entity_poly.entity_id
_entity_poly.type
_entity_poly.pdbx_seq_one_letter_code
_entity_poly.pdbx_strand_id
1 'polypeptide(L)'
;MANSRSTEQPAWQRNPVFEFFASLKLAVVLLAVMIVAAIAGTIYESSFDAKVARAYVYGAPWFNIWLVLLGANLACSALSRWPWRKHHTAFLITHLGIITLLFGSLIGRIWGIEGTITLFKGEPPTNRLLVNERQLRVHDIDGMVKGYPAEFLHHPPSPQHPRDLGLLASGARLQIVDYAPAIEGKLNPKPASDGGAPASAEASPGRPALHFNIATAMMNQHLDGWLLADDSQHGNFSMGLANIELKRGAVSVSSSNGRDDSPSRPLSESEAIPKDQAVELEESIFAFSKAPDEQIGHVAKGGSTGAKVRLLPPTNGNKGELAILLDGKESRIDVGANLGREIGIDDTLFTLKIRDYWPDFRIENGKPSSISDQPNNPAVLVTIRGRGVPAAASPDAHGTGKFATANPSIGGQMNATGGPPAMPVPGEETPNHLTLFIADDGTITYELASRKNGKSSGKIELNKPLPTGWADWQLIVDQTMPSALPHMDFIPIKSEQTTMSSSAAADLPDGVRVRVQQNGETFEQWAPAGWQIAIPTSPDATLVAYGWKTISLPIGLELLDFQVKRNEGSDSPAGFKSTLRVVTPDGETATGACWMNNPFSFPGAWWRTWTGLTYKISQASWNPDNLGQSTVQILRDPGWLLKWIGSLLVVIGVFMMFYLRPYRKQTEGEPITPSVPNEEVKREAPLVSAPVL
;
A
#
# COMPACT_ATOMS: atom_id res chain seq x y z
N MET A 1 -2.66 -21.16 53.67
CA MET A 1 -2.50 -20.12 54.70
C MET A 1 -1.60 -20.69 55.78
N ALA A 2 -0.39 -20.16 55.95
CA ALA A 2 0.50 -20.52 57.04
C ALA A 2 0.66 -19.29 57.94
N ASN A 3 0.24 -19.43 59.20
CA ASN A 3 0.32 -18.42 60.24
C ASN A 3 1.79 -18.09 60.56
N SER A 4 2.33 -17.02 59.99
CA SER A 4 3.58 -16.41 60.48
C SER A 4 3.24 -15.20 61.37
N ARG A 5 3.75 -15.26 62.60
CA ARG A 5 3.64 -14.26 63.69
C ARG A 5 3.55 -12.80 63.20
N SER A 6 2.50 -12.11 63.64
CA SER A 6 2.02 -10.79 63.25
C SER A 6 2.84 -9.58 63.76
N THR A 7 4.07 -9.78 64.23
CA THR A 7 4.87 -8.70 64.89
C THR A 7 6.01 -8.13 64.05
N GLU A 8 6.33 -8.67 62.85
CA GLU A 8 7.47 -8.20 62.03
C GLU A 8 7.10 -7.46 60.73
N GLN A 9 5.82 -7.39 60.36
CA GLN A 9 5.42 -6.69 59.12
C GLN A 9 5.36 -5.16 59.32
N PRO A 10 6.05 -4.36 58.48
CA PRO A 10 5.98 -2.90 58.47
C PRO A 10 4.55 -2.36 58.41
N ALA A 11 4.29 -1.23 59.06
CA ALA A 11 2.95 -0.63 59.13
C ALA A 11 2.31 -0.37 57.75
N TRP A 12 3.11 -0.05 56.73
CA TRP A 12 2.62 0.19 55.37
C TRP A 12 2.08 -1.08 54.68
N GLN A 13 2.55 -2.27 55.06
CA GLN A 13 2.05 -3.53 54.50
C GLN A 13 0.66 -3.90 55.01
N ARG A 14 0.29 -3.39 56.20
CA ARG A 14 -1.03 -3.60 56.82
C ARG A 14 -2.08 -2.60 56.34
N ASN A 15 -1.71 -1.71 55.42
CA ASN A 15 -2.65 -0.75 54.86
C ASN A 15 -3.64 -1.51 53.95
N PRO A 16 -4.96 -1.42 54.19
CA PRO A 16 -5.96 -2.16 53.41
C PRO A 16 -5.91 -1.82 51.91
N VAL A 17 -5.49 -0.60 51.55
CA VAL A 17 -5.28 -0.20 50.16
C VAL A 17 -4.12 -0.99 49.54
N PHE A 18 -3.01 -1.11 50.27
CA PHE A 18 -1.86 -1.89 49.80
C PHE A 18 -2.20 -3.37 49.66
N GLU A 19 -2.91 -3.96 50.62
CA GLU A 19 -3.36 -5.36 50.55
C GLU A 19 -4.29 -5.62 49.36
N PHE A 20 -5.21 -4.68 49.08
CA PHE A 20 -6.08 -4.74 47.92
C PHE A 20 -5.27 -4.78 46.62
N PHE A 21 -4.33 -3.85 46.44
CA PHE A 21 -3.47 -3.82 45.26
C PHE A 21 -2.48 -4.99 45.20
N ALA A 22 -2.08 -5.59 46.32
CA ALA A 22 -1.21 -6.77 46.33
C ALA A 22 -1.97 -8.11 46.14
N SER A 23 -3.30 -8.08 46.03
CA SER A 23 -4.13 -9.28 46.02
C SER A 23 -4.01 -10.11 44.73
N LEU A 24 -3.90 -11.44 44.89
CA LEU A 24 -3.97 -12.40 43.78
C LEU A 24 -5.35 -12.40 43.11
N LYS A 25 -6.43 -12.18 43.86
CA LYS A 25 -7.79 -12.13 43.29
C LYS A 25 -7.93 -10.98 42.31
N LEU A 26 -7.39 -9.81 42.67
CA LEU A 26 -7.34 -8.66 41.80
C LEU A 26 -6.51 -8.95 40.55
N ALA A 27 -5.32 -9.56 40.70
CA ALA A 27 -4.46 -9.94 39.58
C ALA A 27 -5.19 -10.83 38.55
N VAL A 28 -5.90 -11.86 39.01
CA VAL A 28 -6.65 -12.78 38.14
C VAL A 28 -7.76 -12.05 37.36
N VAL A 29 -8.49 -11.14 38.02
CA VAL A 29 -9.54 -10.34 37.35
C VAL A 29 -8.92 -9.39 36.33
N LEU A 30 -7.86 -8.66 36.69
CA LEU A 30 -7.14 -7.76 35.78
C LEU A 30 -6.64 -8.51 34.54
N LEU A 31 -6.01 -9.67 34.73
CA LEU A 31 -5.52 -10.49 33.61
C LEU A 31 -6.66 -11.04 32.75
N ALA A 32 -7.74 -11.56 33.34
CA ALA A 32 -8.87 -12.10 32.60
C ALA A 32 -9.52 -11.04 31.71
N VAL A 33 -9.76 -9.84 32.24
CA VAL A 33 -10.31 -8.71 31.47
C VAL A 33 -9.35 -8.31 30.35
N MET A 34 -8.05 -8.23 30.63
CA MET A 34 -7.05 -7.87 29.61
C MET A 34 -6.93 -8.92 28.50
N ILE A 35 -7.08 -10.21 28.82
CA ILE A 35 -7.10 -11.30 27.82
C ILE A 35 -8.32 -11.16 26.91
N VAL A 36 -9.51 -10.98 27.49
CA VAL A 36 -10.75 -10.78 26.70
C VAL A 36 -10.64 -9.52 25.84
N ALA A 37 -10.12 -8.43 26.40
CA ALA A 37 -9.86 -7.19 25.69
C ALA A 37 -8.89 -7.38 24.51
N ALA A 38 -7.78 -8.10 24.71
CA ALA A 38 -6.82 -8.38 23.65
C ALA A 38 -7.42 -9.24 22.54
N ILE A 39 -8.20 -10.29 22.89
CA ILE A 39 -8.93 -11.12 21.92
C ILE A 39 -9.90 -10.26 21.11
N ALA A 40 -10.70 -9.42 21.78
CA ALA A 40 -11.62 -8.50 21.11
C ALA A 40 -10.86 -7.52 20.19
N GLY A 41 -9.73 -6.97 20.65
CA GLY A 41 -8.86 -6.10 19.85
C GLY A 41 -8.36 -6.78 18.57
N THR A 42 -7.90 -8.03 18.66
CA THR A 42 -7.49 -8.82 17.50
C THR A 42 -8.64 -9.11 16.53
N ILE A 43 -9.85 -9.39 17.03
CA ILE A 43 -11.03 -9.59 16.18
C ILE A 43 -11.39 -8.29 15.45
N TYR A 44 -11.34 -7.15 16.14
CA TYR A 44 -11.61 -5.85 15.52
C TYR A 44 -10.59 -5.50 14.45
N GLU A 45 -9.31 -5.82 14.68
CA GLU A 45 -8.24 -5.60 13.72
C GLU A 45 -8.43 -6.45 12.46
N SER A 46 -8.80 -7.73 12.61
CA SER A 46 -9.01 -8.62 11.47
C SER A 46 -10.33 -8.39 10.73
N SER A 47 -11.36 -7.89 11.41
CA SER A 47 -12.70 -7.69 10.82
C SER A 47 -12.89 -6.31 10.20
N PHE A 48 -12.20 -5.29 10.72
CA PHE A 48 -12.32 -3.91 10.26
C PHE A 48 -10.97 -3.40 9.76
N ASP A 49 -10.14 -2.90 10.67
CA ASP A 49 -8.80 -2.39 10.38
C ASP A 49 -8.02 -2.17 11.68
N ALA A 50 -6.68 -2.18 11.58
CA ALA A 50 -5.78 -1.91 12.70
C ALA A 50 -6.03 -0.54 13.35
N LYS A 51 -6.44 0.47 12.58
CA LYS A 51 -6.78 1.80 13.11
C LYS A 51 -7.97 1.74 14.07
N VAL A 52 -8.99 0.95 13.73
CA VAL A 52 -10.19 0.78 14.57
C VAL A 52 -9.82 0.05 15.87
N ALA A 53 -9.07 -1.05 15.80
CA ALA A 53 -8.62 -1.77 16.99
C ALA A 53 -7.77 -0.90 17.92
N ARG A 54 -6.86 -0.10 17.36
CA ARG A 54 -6.06 0.87 18.13
C ARG A 54 -6.95 1.92 18.81
N ALA A 55 -7.95 2.45 18.12
CA ALA A 55 -8.81 3.50 18.68
C ALA A 55 -9.72 2.97 19.81
N TYR A 56 -10.38 1.82 19.59
CA TYR A 56 -11.41 1.31 20.51
C TYR A 56 -10.88 0.42 21.64
N VAL A 57 -9.72 -0.21 21.45
CA VAL A 57 -9.14 -1.14 22.43
C VAL A 57 -7.80 -0.63 22.93
N TYR A 58 -6.72 -0.74 22.13
CA TYR A 58 -5.36 -0.58 22.64
C TYR A 58 -4.99 0.86 23.05
N GLY A 59 -5.60 1.86 22.41
CA GLY A 59 -5.42 3.27 22.70
C GLY A 59 -6.47 3.82 23.67
N ALA A 60 -7.57 3.11 23.88
CA ALA A 60 -8.72 3.61 24.61
C ALA A 60 -8.42 3.87 26.10
N PRO A 61 -9.00 4.93 26.71
CA PRO A 61 -8.74 5.27 28.11
C PRO A 61 -9.01 4.12 29.09
N TRP A 62 -10.08 3.34 28.85
CA TRP A 62 -10.43 2.21 29.71
C TRP A 62 -9.32 1.15 29.73
N PHE A 63 -8.79 0.77 28.56
CA PHE A 63 -7.72 -0.23 28.45
C PHE A 63 -6.44 0.26 29.12
N ASN A 64 -6.13 1.56 28.95
CA ASN A 64 -4.98 2.19 29.60
C ASN A 64 -5.12 2.17 31.13
N ILE A 65 -6.30 2.46 31.67
CA ILE A 65 -6.57 2.39 33.11
C ILE A 65 -6.35 0.96 33.61
N TRP A 66 -6.88 -0.06 32.91
CA TRP A 66 -6.66 -1.46 33.27
C TRP A 66 -5.17 -1.85 33.22
N LEU A 67 -4.42 -1.37 32.23
CA LEU A 67 -2.99 -1.62 32.11
C LEU A 67 -2.20 -0.98 33.28
N VAL A 68 -2.57 0.23 33.69
CA VAL A 68 -1.98 0.90 34.86
C VAL A 68 -2.32 0.17 36.15
N LEU A 69 -3.56 -0.28 36.32
CA LEU A 69 -3.98 -1.08 37.48
C LEU A 69 -3.23 -2.42 37.55
N LEU A 70 -3.02 -3.07 36.40
CA LEU A 70 -2.19 -4.27 36.29
C LEU A 70 -0.74 -3.98 36.73
N GLY A 71 -0.13 -2.91 36.20
CA GLY A 71 1.21 -2.49 36.61
C GLY A 71 1.33 -2.23 38.12
N ALA A 72 0.36 -1.51 38.70
CA ALA A 72 0.30 -1.23 40.13
C ALA A 72 0.15 -2.52 40.96
N ASN A 73 -0.74 -3.43 40.52
CA ASN A 73 -0.93 -4.72 41.18
C ASN A 73 0.34 -5.58 41.18
N LEU A 74 1.05 -5.66 40.05
CA LEU A 74 2.32 -6.38 39.97
C LEU A 74 3.38 -5.78 40.89
N ALA A 75 3.48 -4.44 40.95
CA ALA A 75 4.42 -3.74 41.83
C ALA A 75 4.11 -3.99 43.31
N CYS A 76 2.85 -3.85 43.73
CA CYS A 76 2.43 -4.12 45.10
C CYS A 76 2.60 -5.61 45.48
N SER A 77 2.28 -6.54 44.58
CA SER A 77 2.52 -7.97 44.76
C SER A 77 4.00 -8.29 44.99
N ALA A 78 4.91 -7.64 44.25
CA ALA A 78 6.35 -7.79 44.44
C ALA A 78 6.83 -7.23 45.81
N LEU A 79 6.32 -6.05 46.19
CA LEU A 79 6.65 -5.38 47.45
C LEU A 79 6.05 -6.07 48.69
N SER A 80 4.93 -6.78 48.54
CA SER A 80 4.25 -7.47 49.66
C SER A 80 5.12 -8.54 50.33
N ARG A 81 6.14 -9.04 49.62
CA ARG A 81 7.09 -10.06 50.11
C ARG A 81 8.34 -9.46 50.76
N TRP A 82 8.35 -8.14 51.00
CA TRP A 82 9.44 -7.47 51.70
C TRP A 82 9.43 -7.82 53.21
N PRO A 83 10.58 -8.07 53.86
CA PRO A 83 11.93 -8.07 53.31
C PRO A 83 12.21 -9.31 52.45
N TRP A 84 12.80 -9.08 51.28
CA TRP A 84 13.05 -10.14 50.32
C TRP A 84 14.13 -11.12 50.80
N ARG A 85 13.87 -12.41 50.60
CA ARG A 85 14.79 -13.50 50.95
C ARG A 85 15.34 -14.13 49.68
N LYS A 86 16.47 -14.84 49.77
CA LYS A 86 17.15 -15.45 48.60
C LYS A 86 16.25 -16.36 47.76
N HIS A 87 15.23 -17.00 48.33
CA HIS A 87 14.29 -17.84 47.57
C HIS A 87 13.25 -17.03 46.78
N HIS A 88 12.99 -15.75 47.12
CA HIS A 88 12.11 -14.88 46.33
C HIS A 88 12.75 -14.37 45.04
N THR A 89 14.04 -14.63 44.81
CA THR A 89 14.83 -14.05 43.71
C THR A 89 14.20 -14.31 42.34
N ALA A 90 13.84 -15.57 42.03
CA ALA A 90 13.23 -15.91 40.73
C ALA A 90 11.91 -15.15 40.51
N PHE A 91 11.03 -15.16 41.52
CA PHE A 91 9.75 -14.44 41.51
C PHE A 91 9.95 -12.93 41.30
N LEU A 92 10.90 -12.32 42.03
CA LEU A 92 11.18 -10.88 41.95
C LEU A 92 11.77 -10.47 40.62
N ILE A 93 12.68 -11.28 40.05
CA ILE A 93 13.26 -11.04 38.73
C ILE A 93 12.17 -11.07 37.66
N THR A 94 11.24 -12.04 37.71
CA THR A 94 10.13 -12.09 36.75
C THR A 94 9.24 -10.85 36.86
N HIS A 95 8.86 -10.43 38.08
CA HIS A 95 8.00 -9.25 38.27
C HIS A 95 8.70 -7.97 37.85
N LEU A 96 9.98 -7.80 38.20
CA LEU A 96 10.79 -6.68 37.75
C LEU A 96 10.88 -6.64 36.23
N GLY A 97 11.03 -7.80 35.57
CA GLY A 97 11.03 -7.90 34.12
C GLY A 97 9.74 -7.38 33.48
N ILE A 98 8.58 -7.84 33.97
CA ILE A 98 7.27 -7.40 33.44
C ILE A 98 7.08 -5.89 33.68
N ILE A 99 7.38 -5.39 34.88
CA ILE A 99 7.24 -3.97 35.22
C ILE A 99 8.16 -3.11 34.33
N THR A 100 9.40 -3.55 34.11
CA THR A 100 10.37 -2.85 33.24
C THR A 100 9.89 -2.81 31.79
N LEU A 101 9.31 -3.91 31.29
CA LEU A 101 8.73 -3.99 29.95
C LEU A 101 7.54 -3.02 29.80
N LEU A 102 6.61 -3.03 30.77
CA LEU A 102 5.45 -2.12 30.77
C LEU A 102 5.90 -0.65 30.80
N PHE A 103 6.88 -0.33 31.64
CA PHE A 103 7.42 1.03 31.74
C PHE A 103 8.14 1.47 30.45
N GLY A 104 8.93 0.57 29.84
CA GLY A 104 9.52 0.79 28.51
C GLY A 104 8.46 1.03 27.44
N SER A 105 7.38 0.26 27.44
CA SER A 105 6.23 0.48 26.54
C SER A 105 5.59 1.85 26.71
N LEU A 106 5.40 2.29 27.96
CA LEU A 106 4.87 3.62 28.26
C LEU A 106 5.79 4.73 27.75
N ILE A 107 7.10 4.62 27.96
CA ILE A 107 8.09 5.59 27.46
C ILE A 107 8.04 5.67 25.93
N GLY A 108 8.03 4.53 25.25
CA GLY A 108 7.93 4.47 23.80
C GLY A 108 6.63 5.08 23.27
N ARG A 109 5.53 4.95 24.01
CA ARG A 109 4.24 5.55 23.63
C ARG A 109 4.21 7.07 23.79
N ILE A 110 4.81 7.62 24.85
CA ILE A 110 4.76 9.05 25.15
C ILE A 110 5.77 9.82 24.30
N TRP A 111 6.97 9.27 24.11
CA TRP A 111 8.08 9.98 23.46
C TRP A 111 8.57 9.31 22.17
N GLY A 112 7.95 8.23 21.74
CA GLY A 112 8.26 7.60 20.45
C GLY A 112 7.80 8.46 19.27
N ILE A 113 8.46 8.24 18.14
CA ILE A 113 8.12 8.88 16.87
C ILE A 113 7.96 7.78 15.84
N GLU A 114 6.85 7.83 15.12
CA GLU A 114 6.56 6.94 14.01
C GLU A 114 5.82 7.72 12.92
N GLY A 115 6.23 7.56 11.68
CA GLY A 115 5.59 8.20 10.53
C GLY A 115 6.31 7.90 9.22
N THR A 116 5.87 8.54 8.15
CA THR A 116 6.42 8.37 6.81
C THR A 116 6.88 9.68 6.20
N ILE A 117 7.87 9.60 5.30
CA ILE A 117 8.32 10.70 4.45
C ILE A 117 8.36 10.19 3.02
N THR A 118 7.68 10.89 2.12
CA THR A 118 7.81 10.69 0.67
C THR A 118 8.90 11.62 0.16
N LEU A 119 9.85 11.05 -0.57
CA LEU A 119 11.03 11.73 -1.09
C LEU A 119 11.07 11.59 -2.61
N PHE A 120 11.55 12.65 -3.27
CA PHE A 120 11.75 12.67 -4.71
C PHE A 120 13.23 12.92 -5.03
N LYS A 121 13.73 12.23 -6.05
CA LYS A 121 15.12 12.33 -6.50
C LYS A 121 15.36 13.73 -7.08
N GLY A 122 16.40 14.40 -6.57
CA GLY A 122 16.76 15.76 -6.98
C GLY A 122 16.11 16.87 -6.15
N GLU A 123 15.19 16.54 -5.23
CA GLU A 123 14.65 17.52 -4.28
C GLU A 123 15.61 17.74 -3.09
N PRO A 124 15.60 18.95 -2.48
CA PRO A 124 16.40 19.23 -1.30
C PRO A 124 15.96 18.38 -0.09
N PRO A 125 16.83 18.22 0.92
CA PRO A 125 16.49 17.47 2.12
C PRO A 125 15.23 17.99 2.81
N THR A 126 14.32 17.09 3.19
CA THR A 126 13.10 17.40 3.95
C THR A 126 13.12 16.76 5.32
N ASN A 127 12.61 17.48 6.32
CA ASN A 127 12.46 16.99 7.70
C ASN A 127 11.00 16.83 8.12
N ARG A 128 10.06 16.90 7.17
CA ARG A 128 8.62 16.87 7.43
C ARG A 128 8.13 15.43 7.50
N LEU A 129 7.91 14.93 8.71
CA LEU A 129 7.36 13.61 8.97
C LEU A 129 5.83 13.65 8.99
N LEU A 130 5.19 12.85 8.15
CA LEU A 130 3.76 12.60 8.21
C LEU A 130 3.46 11.53 9.26
N VAL A 131 2.69 11.89 10.27
CA VAL A 131 2.26 10.99 11.34
C VAL A 131 0.85 10.51 11.03
N ASN A 132 0.53 9.27 11.41
CA ASN A 132 -0.79 8.66 11.23
C ASN A 132 -1.83 9.22 12.23
N GLU A 133 -2.00 10.54 12.23
CA GLU A 133 -2.98 11.30 13.02
C GLU A 133 -3.61 12.36 12.10
N ARG A 134 -4.93 12.54 12.16
CA ARG A 134 -5.61 13.59 11.40
C ARG A 134 -5.57 14.93 12.12
N GLN A 135 -5.32 16.01 11.38
CA GLN A 135 -5.23 17.36 11.90
C GLN A 135 -5.88 18.36 10.94
N LEU A 136 -6.57 19.36 11.52
CA LEU A 136 -6.97 20.58 10.83
C LEU A 136 -5.93 21.66 11.12
N ARG A 137 -5.21 22.11 10.10
CA ARG A 137 -4.27 23.22 10.18
C ARG A 137 -4.95 24.50 9.73
N VAL A 138 -4.74 25.57 10.48
CA VAL A 138 -5.37 26.86 10.25
C VAL A 138 -4.28 27.91 10.28
N HIS A 139 -4.16 28.67 9.21
CA HIS A 139 -3.27 29.81 9.10
C HIS A 139 -4.15 31.06 8.98
N ASP A 140 -4.03 31.94 9.96
CA ASP A 140 -4.82 33.16 10.11
C ASP A 140 -3.88 34.37 10.16
N ILE A 141 -4.39 35.56 10.48
CA ILE A 141 -3.65 36.82 10.44
C ILE A 141 -2.44 36.92 11.39
N ASP A 142 -2.30 36.00 12.34
CA ASP A 142 -1.15 35.97 13.27
C ASP A 142 0.11 35.36 12.63
N GLY A 143 0.03 34.87 11.40
CA GLY A 143 1.13 34.22 10.70
C GLY A 143 1.50 32.85 11.29
N MET A 144 0.75 32.36 12.28
CA MET A 144 1.00 31.09 12.93
C MET A 144 0.08 30.00 12.38
N VAL A 145 0.65 28.84 12.06
CA VAL A 145 -0.14 27.67 11.70
C VAL A 145 -0.59 26.95 12.97
N LYS A 146 -1.86 27.14 13.36
CA LYS A 146 -2.49 26.44 14.48
C LYS A 146 -3.01 25.08 14.02
N GLY A 147 -2.72 24.04 14.79
CA GLY A 147 -3.11 22.68 14.45
C GLY A 147 -4.10 22.09 15.46
N TYR A 148 -5.30 21.74 15.01
CA TYR A 148 -6.36 21.15 15.82
C TYR A 148 -6.49 19.65 15.53
N PRO A 149 -6.45 18.76 16.55
CA PRO A 149 -6.67 17.32 16.34
C PRO A 149 -8.04 17.07 15.71
N ALA A 150 -8.08 16.37 14.57
CA ALA A 150 -9.29 16.20 13.76
C ALA A 150 -9.55 14.71 13.45
N GLU A 151 -9.44 13.87 14.47
CA GLU A 151 -9.66 12.43 14.36
C GLU A 151 -11.08 12.07 14.83
N PHE A 152 -11.89 11.53 13.91
CA PHE A 152 -13.35 11.42 14.07
C PHE A 152 -13.87 9.97 14.06
N LEU A 153 -13.09 9.03 14.60
CA LEU A 153 -13.47 7.62 14.66
C LEU A 153 -14.63 7.30 15.62
N HIS A 154 -14.74 8.04 16.74
CA HIS A 154 -15.71 7.74 17.81
C HIS A 154 -16.93 8.67 17.80
N HIS A 155 -16.68 9.97 17.62
CA HIS A 155 -17.67 11.03 17.73
C HIS A 155 -17.45 12.04 16.61
N PRO A 156 -17.85 11.70 15.37
CA PRO A 156 -17.79 12.67 14.28
C PRO A 156 -18.68 13.87 14.60
N PRO A 157 -18.24 15.10 14.28
CA PRO A 157 -19.06 16.28 14.41
C PRO A 157 -20.29 16.15 13.51
N SER A 158 -21.39 16.72 13.98
CA SER A 158 -22.65 16.78 13.23
C SER A 158 -23.21 18.20 13.31
N PRO A 159 -24.11 18.59 12.40
CA PRO A 159 -24.74 19.91 12.46
C PRO A 159 -25.40 20.22 13.80
N GLN A 160 -25.87 19.19 14.53
CA GLN A 160 -26.46 19.33 15.87
C GLN A 160 -25.40 19.41 16.99
N HIS A 161 -24.26 18.76 16.83
CA HIS A 161 -23.16 18.75 17.79
C HIS A 161 -21.84 19.14 17.10
N PRO A 162 -21.68 20.42 16.74
CA PRO A 162 -20.46 20.89 16.11
C PRO A 162 -19.32 20.91 17.12
N ARG A 163 -18.11 20.63 16.64
CA ARG A 163 -16.89 20.73 17.43
C ARG A 163 -16.34 22.15 17.35
N ASP A 164 -16.49 22.90 18.44
CA ASP A 164 -15.95 24.24 18.55
C ASP A 164 -14.42 24.22 18.72
N LEU A 165 -13.71 24.99 17.90
CA LEU A 165 -12.26 25.14 17.94
C LEU A 165 -11.84 26.50 18.53
N GLY A 166 -12.80 27.37 18.86
CA GLY A 166 -12.56 28.65 19.53
C GLY A 166 -12.38 29.83 18.56
N LEU A 167 -11.86 30.93 19.11
CA LEU A 167 -11.59 32.17 18.37
C LEU A 167 -10.20 32.14 17.73
N LEU A 168 -10.15 32.54 16.47
CA LEU A 168 -8.92 32.79 15.72
C LEU A 168 -8.40 34.20 16.03
N ALA A 169 -7.18 34.51 15.57
CA ALA A 169 -6.55 35.81 15.79
C ALA A 169 -7.30 36.96 15.10
N SER A 170 -7.94 36.68 13.96
CA SER A 170 -8.86 37.58 13.26
C SER A 170 -10.16 37.87 14.04
N GLY A 171 -10.39 37.19 15.16
CA GLY A 171 -11.65 37.26 15.91
C GLY A 171 -12.75 36.38 15.30
N ALA A 172 -12.45 35.64 14.23
CA ALA A 172 -13.36 34.67 13.65
C ALA A 172 -13.51 33.44 14.56
N ARG A 173 -14.73 32.94 14.75
CA ARG A 173 -15.01 31.70 15.48
C ARG A 173 -14.96 30.52 14.53
N LEU A 174 -14.12 29.53 14.80
CA LEU A 174 -13.94 28.34 13.97
C LEU A 174 -14.60 27.12 14.60
N GLN A 175 -15.34 26.36 13.81
CA GLN A 175 -15.96 25.09 14.21
C GLN A 175 -15.81 24.05 13.11
N ILE A 176 -15.80 22.77 13.48
CA ILE A 176 -16.01 21.65 12.55
C ILE A 176 -17.44 21.16 12.76
N VAL A 177 -18.27 21.24 11.72
CA VAL A 177 -19.71 21.02 11.82
C VAL A 177 -20.15 19.70 11.20
N ASP A 178 -19.31 19.07 10.39
CA ASP A 178 -19.61 17.80 9.76
C ASP A 178 -18.33 17.04 9.36
N TYR A 179 -18.44 15.74 9.15
CA TYR A 179 -17.36 14.87 8.68
C TYR A 179 -17.90 13.87 7.66
N ALA A 180 -17.20 13.72 6.54
CA ALA A 180 -17.53 12.76 5.50
C ALA A 180 -16.36 11.79 5.29
N PRO A 181 -16.59 10.47 5.26
CA PRO A 181 -15.55 9.48 5.02
C PRO A 181 -15.04 9.48 3.57
N ALA A 182 -15.83 10.03 2.63
CA ALA A 182 -15.46 10.19 1.23
C ALA A 182 -16.03 11.51 0.69
N ILE A 183 -15.18 12.32 0.07
CA ILE A 183 -15.52 13.57 -0.60
C ILE A 183 -15.08 13.49 -2.06
N GLU A 184 -16.02 13.79 -2.95
CA GLU A 184 -15.76 13.99 -4.36
C GLU A 184 -15.50 15.47 -4.64
N GLY A 185 -14.45 15.76 -5.41
CA GLY A 185 -14.23 17.09 -5.97
C GLY A 185 -14.78 17.12 -7.40
N LYS A 186 -15.81 17.93 -7.64
CA LYS A 186 -16.30 18.22 -8.99
C LYS A 186 -15.77 19.58 -9.44
N LEU A 187 -15.10 19.60 -10.58
CA LEU A 187 -14.61 20.85 -11.17
C LEU A 187 -15.80 21.69 -11.61
N ASN A 188 -15.84 22.94 -11.15
CA ASN A 188 -16.86 23.93 -11.48
C ASN A 188 -16.19 25.30 -11.68
N PRO A 189 -15.57 25.55 -12.85
CA PRO A 189 -14.78 26.75 -13.12
C PRO A 189 -15.62 28.02 -12.97
N LYS A 190 -14.99 29.10 -12.50
CA LYS A 190 -15.64 30.42 -12.37
C LYS A 190 -15.08 31.39 -13.39
N PRO A 191 -15.89 32.29 -13.97
CA PRO A 191 -15.37 33.33 -14.86
C PRO A 191 -14.28 34.15 -14.17
N ALA A 192 -13.14 34.32 -14.83
CA ALA A 192 -12.11 35.23 -14.37
C ALA A 192 -12.63 36.66 -14.61
N SER A 193 -13.18 37.31 -13.59
CA SER A 193 -13.69 38.69 -13.72
C SER A 193 -12.55 39.65 -14.05
N ASP A 194 -12.74 40.51 -15.05
CA ASP A 194 -11.93 41.71 -15.26
C ASP A 194 -12.12 42.68 -14.06
N GLY A 195 -11.30 42.53 -13.00
CA GLY A 195 -11.07 43.58 -12.00
C GLY A 195 -11.82 43.50 -10.67
N GLY A 196 -11.60 42.46 -9.85
CA GLY A 196 -12.16 42.43 -8.49
C GLY A 196 -11.48 41.55 -7.42
N ALA A 197 -10.34 40.91 -7.69
CA ALA A 197 -9.63 40.12 -6.67
C ALA A 197 -8.60 41.00 -5.90
N PRO A 198 -8.50 40.86 -4.55
CA PRO A 198 -7.55 41.64 -3.75
C PRO A 198 -6.10 41.32 -4.13
N ALA A 199 -5.26 42.36 -4.09
CA ALA A 199 -3.92 42.45 -4.67
C ALA A 199 -2.81 41.65 -3.94
N SER A 200 -3.07 40.42 -3.48
CA SER A 200 -2.10 39.65 -2.67
C SER A 200 -1.81 38.21 -3.12
N ALA A 201 -2.25 37.79 -4.31
CA ALA A 201 -1.73 36.59 -4.96
C ALA A 201 -1.57 36.84 -6.46
N GLU A 202 -0.48 36.37 -7.05
CA GLU A 202 -0.26 36.40 -8.51
C GLU A 202 -1.54 35.92 -9.22
N ALA A 203 -2.25 36.85 -9.86
CA ALA A 203 -3.49 36.54 -10.55
C ALA A 203 -3.15 35.64 -11.74
N SER A 204 -3.32 34.33 -11.56
CA SER A 204 -3.16 33.37 -12.64
C SER A 204 -4.08 33.79 -13.80
N PRO A 205 -3.56 33.96 -15.02
CA PRO A 205 -4.40 34.33 -16.16
C PRO A 205 -5.46 33.24 -16.35
N GLY A 206 -6.72 33.66 -16.49
CA GLY A 206 -7.82 32.72 -16.72
C GLY A 206 -7.59 31.88 -17.97
N ARG A 207 -8.09 30.65 -17.95
CA ARG A 207 -7.91 29.67 -19.01
C ARG A 207 -9.25 29.38 -19.68
N PRO A 208 -9.26 29.12 -21.00
CA PRO A 208 -10.47 28.65 -21.65
C PRO A 208 -10.97 27.36 -20.99
N ALA A 209 -12.26 27.31 -20.69
CA ALA A 209 -12.92 26.12 -20.17
C ALA A 209 -14.12 25.75 -21.06
N LEU A 210 -14.43 24.46 -21.09
CA LEU A 210 -15.52 23.92 -21.88
C LEU A 210 -16.25 22.87 -21.05
N HIS A 211 -17.57 22.90 -21.08
CA HIS A 211 -18.40 21.86 -20.53
C HIS A 211 -18.81 20.90 -21.64
N PHE A 212 -18.77 19.60 -21.34
CA PHE A 212 -19.21 18.56 -22.24
C PHE A 212 -20.19 17.62 -21.57
N ASN A 213 -21.05 17.01 -22.39
CA ASN A 213 -21.96 15.96 -22.02
C ASN A 213 -21.81 14.79 -23.00
N ILE A 214 -21.81 13.56 -22.48
CA ILE A 214 -21.84 12.32 -23.26
C ILE A 214 -23.11 11.59 -22.89
N ALA A 215 -23.95 11.34 -23.90
CA ALA A 215 -25.14 10.50 -23.77
C ALA A 215 -24.96 9.18 -24.53
N THR A 216 -25.45 8.09 -23.95
CA THR A 216 -25.53 6.78 -24.59
C THR A 216 -26.97 6.48 -25.01
N ALA A 217 -27.18 6.13 -26.28
CA ALA A 217 -28.51 5.88 -26.83
C ALA A 217 -29.11 4.56 -26.33
N MET A 218 -28.29 3.54 -26.05
CA MET A 218 -28.74 2.21 -25.62
C MET A 218 -28.75 2.02 -24.10
N MET A 219 -27.83 2.65 -23.36
CA MET A 219 -27.68 2.44 -21.91
C MET A 219 -28.24 3.59 -21.06
N ASN A 220 -28.72 4.67 -21.69
CA ASN A 220 -29.26 5.87 -21.02
C ASN A 220 -28.31 6.46 -19.94
N GLN A 221 -27.01 6.29 -20.13
CA GLN A 221 -25.98 6.84 -19.27
C GLN A 221 -25.66 8.26 -19.72
N HIS A 222 -25.54 9.16 -18.75
CA HIS A 222 -25.21 10.56 -18.94
C HIS A 222 -23.95 10.86 -18.13
N LEU A 223 -22.91 11.31 -18.81
CA LEU A 223 -21.64 11.73 -18.22
C LEU A 223 -21.43 13.19 -18.60
N ASP A 224 -21.07 14.04 -17.62
CA ASP A 224 -20.80 15.45 -17.87
C ASP A 224 -19.58 15.92 -17.07
N GLY A 225 -18.93 16.97 -17.56
CA GLY A 225 -17.76 17.54 -16.89
C GLY A 225 -17.23 18.79 -17.55
N TRP A 226 -16.42 19.52 -16.79
CA TRP A 226 -15.64 20.66 -17.27
C TRP A 226 -14.22 20.23 -17.64
N LEU A 227 -13.70 20.77 -18.73
CA LEU A 227 -12.29 20.70 -19.12
C LEU A 227 -11.70 22.11 -19.11
N LEU A 228 -10.45 22.27 -18.65
CA LEU A 228 -9.67 23.50 -18.78
C LEU A 228 -8.53 23.30 -19.77
N ALA A 229 -8.42 24.20 -20.74
CA ALA A 229 -7.32 24.19 -21.69
C ALA A 229 -5.98 24.40 -20.97
N ASP A 230 -4.98 23.63 -21.39
CA ASP A 230 -3.60 23.71 -20.89
C ASP A 230 -3.45 23.39 -19.38
N ASP A 231 -4.45 22.72 -18.78
CA ASP A 231 -4.41 22.23 -17.41
C ASP A 231 -4.00 20.77 -17.34
N SER A 232 -2.94 20.47 -16.57
CA SER A 232 -2.40 19.11 -16.48
C SER A 232 -3.31 18.15 -15.71
N GLN A 233 -4.19 18.67 -14.85
CA GLN A 233 -5.11 17.86 -14.04
C GLN A 233 -6.52 17.81 -14.63
N HIS A 234 -6.99 18.91 -15.22
CA HIS A 234 -8.37 19.06 -15.68
C HIS A 234 -8.49 19.33 -17.18
N GLY A 235 -7.40 19.21 -17.93
CA GLY A 235 -7.43 19.29 -19.40
C GLY A 235 -7.74 17.97 -20.07
N ASN A 236 -7.83 16.86 -19.32
CA ASN A 236 -8.18 15.56 -19.84
C ASN A 236 -9.35 14.93 -19.07
N PHE A 237 -10.06 14.04 -19.76
CA PHE A 237 -11.08 13.18 -19.18
C PHE A 237 -10.95 11.78 -19.79
N SER A 238 -10.50 10.83 -18.97
CA SER A 238 -10.27 9.44 -19.38
C SER A 238 -11.42 8.54 -18.93
N MET A 239 -11.89 7.70 -19.85
CA MET A 239 -12.93 6.69 -19.64
C MET A 239 -12.37 5.28 -19.87
N GLY A 240 -11.10 5.06 -19.50
CA GLY A 240 -10.39 3.80 -19.70
C GLY A 240 -9.88 3.65 -21.14
N LEU A 241 -10.73 3.17 -22.05
CA LEU A 241 -10.35 2.93 -23.46
C LEU A 241 -10.52 4.13 -24.37
N ALA A 242 -11.06 5.25 -23.86
CA ALA A 242 -11.27 6.48 -24.61
C ALA A 242 -10.84 7.68 -23.77
N ASN A 243 -10.25 8.69 -24.42
CA ASN A 243 -9.78 9.90 -23.75
C ASN A 243 -10.26 11.15 -24.50
N ILE A 244 -10.67 12.16 -23.74
CA ILE A 244 -11.01 13.49 -24.25
C ILE A 244 -10.00 14.48 -23.67
N GLU A 245 -9.45 15.34 -24.52
CA GLU A 245 -8.47 16.34 -24.14
C GLU A 245 -8.90 17.72 -24.65
N LEU A 246 -8.63 18.79 -23.89
CA LEU A 246 -8.84 20.17 -24.32
C LEU A 246 -7.50 20.92 -24.41
N LYS A 247 -7.24 21.53 -25.57
CA LYS A 247 -6.07 22.36 -25.86
C LYS A 247 -6.47 23.74 -26.37
N ARG A 248 -5.59 24.72 -26.20
CA ARG A 248 -5.73 26.01 -26.87
C ARG A 248 -5.30 25.94 -28.34
N GLY A 249 -6.02 26.63 -29.22
CA GLY A 249 -5.68 26.77 -30.65
C GLY A 249 -6.83 26.37 -31.58
N ALA A 250 -6.51 26.18 -32.86
CA ALA A 250 -7.43 25.66 -33.86
C ALA A 250 -6.71 24.67 -34.78
N VAL A 251 -7.44 23.67 -35.26
CA VAL A 251 -6.96 22.78 -36.33
C VAL A 251 -7.06 23.52 -37.66
N SER A 252 -5.95 23.62 -38.39
CA SER A 252 -5.96 24.11 -39.77
C SER A 252 -6.71 23.11 -40.65
N VAL A 253 -7.96 23.42 -41.02
CA VAL A 253 -8.74 22.62 -41.96
C VAL A 253 -8.13 22.78 -43.35
N SER A 254 -7.12 21.96 -43.69
CA SER A 254 -6.62 21.89 -45.05
C SER A 254 -7.60 21.08 -45.91
N SER A 255 -8.35 21.81 -46.75
CA SER A 255 -9.07 21.22 -47.88
C SER A 255 -8.06 20.62 -48.86
N SER A 256 -7.85 19.31 -48.84
CA SER A 256 -6.96 18.64 -49.79
C SER A 256 -7.65 18.48 -51.14
N ASN A 257 -7.53 19.49 -51.99
CA ASN A 257 -7.73 19.40 -53.44
C ASN A 257 -6.53 20.12 -54.09
N GLY A 258 -5.55 19.39 -54.61
CA GLY A 258 -4.40 19.97 -55.32
C GLY A 258 -3.20 19.05 -55.39
N ARG A 259 -2.70 18.84 -56.62
CA ARG A 259 -1.61 17.96 -57.06
C ARG A 259 -0.21 18.58 -56.87
N ASP A 260 0.79 17.72 -57.14
CA ASP A 260 2.25 17.93 -57.33
C ASP A 260 3.07 17.93 -56.02
N ASP A 261 4.24 17.27 -55.90
CA ASP A 261 5.09 16.54 -56.84
C ASP A 261 6.05 15.60 -56.07
N SER A 262 6.61 14.60 -56.74
CA SER A 262 7.40 13.43 -56.23
C SER A 262 8.79 13.76 -55.63
N PRO A 263 9.64 12.82 -55.13
CA PRO A 263 9.45 11.39 -54.77
C PRO A 263 10.07 11.02 -53.40
N SER A 264 9.31 10.40 -52.51
CA SER A 264 9.88 9.56 -51.43
C SER A 264 9.01 8.34 -51.26
N ARG A 265 9.47 7.26 -51.88
CA ARG A 265 8.89 5.91 -51.86
C ARG A 265 8.69 5.45 -50.41
N PRO A 266 7.46 5.32 -49.90
CA PRO A 266 7.20 4.57 -48.68
C PRO A 266 7.33 3.09 -49.02
N LEU A 267 8.03 2.35 -48.16
CA LEU A 267 7.97 0.90 -48.16
C LEU A 267 6.53 0.49 -47.85
N SER A 268 6.01 -0.29 -48.77
CA SER A 268 4.70 -0.90 -48.88
C SER A 268 4.05 -1.32 -47.56
N GLU A 269 2.78 -0.93 -47.45
CA GLU A 269 1.71 -1.56 -46.68
C GLU A 269 1.92 -3.06 -46.52
N SER A 270 2.08 -3.52 -45.28
CA SER A 270 1.78 -4.90 -44.93
C SER A 270 0.27 -5.10 -45.09
N GLU A 271 -0.09 -5.75 -46.19
CA GLU A 271 -1.42 -6.27 -46.48
C GLU A 271 -2.02 -6.91 -45.22
N ALA A 272 -3.20 -6.43 -44.83
CA ALA A 272 -4.05 -7.16 -43.90
C ALA A 272 -4.43 -8.50 -44.57
N ILE A 273 -3.80 -9.57 -44.10
CA ILE A 273 -4.01 -10.93 -44.60
C ILE A 273 -5.49 -11.29 -44.41
N PRO A 274 -6.22 -11.66 -45.48
CA PRO A 274 -7.56 -12.22 -45.37
C PRO A 274 -7.52 -13.48 -44.49
N LYS A 275 -8.41 -13.58 -43.50
CA LYS A 275 -8.38 -14.56 -42.40
C LYS A 275 -8.39 -16.07 -42.78
N ASP A 276 -8.39 -16.45 -44.05
CA ASP A 276 -8.48 -17.84 -44.50
C ASP A 276 -7.48 -18.25 -45.61
N GLN A 277 -6.41 -17.47 -45.86
CA GLN A 277 -5.36 -17.87 -46.83
C GLN A 277 -4.09 -18.41 -46.17
N ALA A 278 -3.57 -19.52 -46.71
CA ALA A 278 -2.30 -20.11 -46.29
C ALA A 278 -1.11 -19.23 -46.73
N VAL A 279 -0.53 -18.52 -45.77
CA VAL A 279 0.65 -17.65 -45.94
C VAL A 279 1.91 -18.33 -45.44
N GLU A 280 3.08 -17.79 -45.79
CA GLU A 280 4.33 -18.20 -45.15
C GLU A 280 4.39 -17.68 -43.72
N LEU A 281 4.54 -18.60 -42.77
CA LEU A 281 4.67 -18.33 -41.35
C LEU A 281 6.09 -18.60 -40.90
N GLU A 282 6.62 -17.71 -40.06
CA GLU A 282 7.87 -17.93 -39.34
C GLU A 282 7.73 -17.43 -37.90
N GLU A 283 7.99 -18.31 -36.94
CA GLU A 283 7.91 -18.00 -35.51
C GLU A 283 9.12 -18.59 -34.79
N SER A 284 9.71 -17.81 -33.88
CA SER A 284 10.77 -18.28 -32.99
C SER A 284 10.22 -18.46 -31.58
N ILE A 285 10.49 -19.61 -30.95
CA ILE A 285 9.95 -19.96 -29.64
C ILE A 285 11.10 -20.29 -28.69
N PHE A 286 11.10 -19.63 -27.54
CA PHE A 286 11.97 -19.91 -26.41
C PHE A 286 11.26 -20.86 -25.44
N ALA A 287 11.88 -21.98 -25.09
CA ALA A 287 11.32 -22.96 -24.16
C ALA A 287 12.31 -23.29 -23.02
N PHE A 288 11.77 -23.44 -21.81
CA PHE A 288 12.55 -23.64 -20.57
C PHE A 288 12.23 -24.99 -19.95
N SER A 289 13.24 -25.73 -19.47
CA SER A 289 12.99 -27.03 -18.84
C SER A 289 12.45 -26.93 -17.41
N LYS A 290 12.75 -25.84 -16.69
CA LYS A 290 12.22 -25.57 -15.33
C LYS A 290 10.82 -24.96 -15.33
N ALA A 291 10.39 -24.43 -16.47
CA ALA A 291 9.05 -23.90 -16.68
C ALA A 291 8.51 -24.46 -18.00
N PRO A 292 8.26 -25.77 -18.11
CA PRO A 292 7.92 -26.44 -19.36
C PRO A 292 6.55 -26.01 -19.93
N ASP A 293 5.73 -25.35 -19.13
CA ASP A 293 4.45 -24.77 -19.55
C ASP A 293 4.58 -23.30 -19.99
N GLU A 294 5.73 -22.66 -19.74
CA GLU A 294 6.00 -21.26 -20.08
C GLU A 294 6.93 -21.21 -21.31
N GLN A 295 6.38 -20.82 -22.45
CA GLN A 295 7.15 -20.56 -23.68
C GLN A 295 7.05 -19.08 -24.05
N ILE A 296 8.04 -18.55 -24.73
CA ILE A 296 8.03 -17.18 -25.24
C ILE A 296 8.15 -17.22 -26.76
N GLY A 297 7.08 -16.87 -27.47
CA GLY A 297 7.02 -16.85 -28.93
C GLY A 297 7.27 -15.44 -29.50
N HIS A 298 7.95 -15.37 -30.64
CA HIS A 298 8.10 -14.16 -31.44
C HIS A 298 7.83 -14.48 -32.91
N VAL A 299 6.81 -13.83 -33.46
CA VAL A 299 6.42 -13.99 -34.87
C VAL A 299 7.33 -13.12 -35.74
N ALA A 300 8.09 -13.77 -36.63
CA ALA A 300 8.94 -13.08 -37.59
C ALA A 300 8.23 -12.84 -38.94
N LYS A 301 7.29 -13.71 -39.34
CA LYS A 301 6.56 -13.57 -40.61
C LYS A 301 5.16 -14.19 -40.54
N GLY A 302 4.18 -13.52 -41.16
CA GLY A 302 2.85 -14.06 -41.50
C GLY A 302 1.86 -14.31 -40.35
N GLY A 303 2.34 -14.53 -39.11
CA GLY A 303 1.50 -14.78 -37.93
C GLY A 303 2.02 -15.93 -37.06
N SER A 304 1.38 -16.20 -35.93
CA SER A 304 1.77 -17.34 -35.07
C SER A 304 1.46 -18.66 -35.78
N THR A 305 2.37 -19.62 -35.64
CA THR A 305 2.20 -21.00 -36.11
C THR A 305 1.23 -21.77 -35.23
N GLY A 306 0.94 -21.28 -34.01
CA GLY A 306 0.14 -22.01 -33.01
C GLY A 306 0.90 -23.17 -32.35
N ALA A 307 2.19 -23.34 -32.65
CA ALA A 307 3.02 -24.39 -32.07
C ALA A 307 3.23 -24.18 -30.58
N LYS A 308 3.08 -25.26 -29.81
CA LYS A 308 3.51 -25.30 -28.41
C LYS A 308 4.74 -26.15 -28.27
N VAL A 309 5.77 -25.62 -27.64
CA VAL A 309 7.09 -26.23 -27.56
C VAL A 309 7.47 -26.37 -26.10
N ARG A 310 7.75 -27.60 -25.66
CA ARG A 310 8.22 -27.92 -24.32
C ARG A 310 9.60 -28.54 -24.37
N LEU A 311 10.50 -28.04 -23.53
CA LEU A 311 11.80 -28.68 -23.31
C LEU A 311 11.68 -29.63 -22.12
N LEU A 312 11.72 -30.94 -22.38
CA LEU A 312 11.73 -31.95 -21.34
C LEU A 312 13.11 -32.00 -20.65
N PRO A 313 13.16 -32.21 -19.32
CA PRO A 313 14.42 -32.26 -18.59
C PRO A 313 15.37 -33.32 -19.17
N PRO A 314 16.68 -33.03 -19.26
CA PRO A 314 17.66 -34.01 -19.72
C PRO A 314 17.76 -35.20 -18.76
N THR A 315 17.87 -36.40 -19.33
CA THR A 315 18.06 -37.65 -18.61
C THR A 315 19.38 -38.29 -19.03
N ASN A 316 20.16 -38.81 -18.09
CA ASN A 316 21.43 -39.52 -18.37
C ASN A 316 22.48 -38.70 -19.16
N GLY A 317 22.52 -37.37 -18.96
CA GLY A 317 23.56 -36.50 -19.54
C GLY A 317 23.34 -36.07 -20.99
N ASN A 318 22.15 -36.30 -21.57
CA ASN A 318 21.76 -35.74 -22.86
C ASN A 318 21.36 -34.25 -22.76
N LYS A 319 21.02 -33.59 -23.88
CA LYS A 319 20.56 -32.19 -23.91
C LYS A 319 19.03 -32.04 -23.78
N GLY A 320 18.32 -33.10 -23.39
CA GLY A 320 16.87 -33.14 -23.28
C GLY A 320 16.16 -33.43 -24.61
N GLU A 321 14.84 -33.56 -24.52
CA GLU A 321 13.95 -33.78 -25.66
C GLU A 321 12.98 -32.59 -25.81
N LEU A 322 12.74 -32.18 -27.05
CA LEU A 322 11.76 -31.16 -27.39
C LEU A 322 10.44 -31.84 -27.74
N ALA A 323 9.36 -31.56 -27.01
CA ALA A 323 8.01 -31.96 -27.37
C ALA A 323 7.28 -30.79 -28.04
N ILE A 324 6.83 -30.98 -29.28
CA ILE A 324 6.13 -29.97 -30.07
C ILE A 324 4.70 -30.42 -30.30
N LEU A 325 3.73 -29.62 -29.88
CA LEU A 325 2.31 -29.80 -30.20
C LEU A 325 1.92 -28.78 -31.28
N LEU A 326 1.60 -29.26 -32.48
CA LEU A 326 1.16 -28.46 -33.61
C LEU A 326 0.00 -29.17 -34.30
N ASP A 327 -1.07 -28.45 -34.63
CA ASP A 327 -2.32 -29.01 -35.18
C ASP A 327 -2.88 -30.21 -34.38
N GLY A 328 -2.70 -30.20 -33.06
CA GLY A 328 -3.16 -31.26 -32.16
C GLY A 328 -2.30 -32.53 -32.16
N LYS A 329 -1.18 -32.58 -32.89
CA LYS A 329 -0.24 -33.70 -32.92
C LYS A 329 1.04 -33.37 -32.16
N GLU A 330 1.53 -34.32 -31.36
CA GLU A 330 2.78 -34.21 -30.60
C GLU A 330 3.93 -34.91 -31.34
N SER A 331 5.01 -34.19 -31.62
CA SER A 331 6.29 -34.73 -32.13
C SER A 331 7.40 -34.55 -31.09
N ARG A 332 8.31 -35.52 -31.00
CA ARG A 332 9.45 -35.49 -30.06
C ARG A 332 10.78 -35.49 -30.80
N ILE A 333 11.66 -34.56 -30.44
CA ILE A 333 12.95 -34.35 -31.11
C ILE A 333 14.05 -34.27 -30.06
N ASP A 334 15.04 -35.16 -30.12
CA ASP A 334 16.25 -35.08 -29.28
C ASP A 334 17.02 -33.79 -29.61
N VAL A 335 17.24 -32.94 -28.60
CA VAL A 335 17.87 -31.62 -28.81
C VAL A 335 19.34 -31.74 -29.20
N GLY A 336 20.04 -32.73 -28.65
CA GLY A 336 21.48 -32.92 -28.85
C GLY A 336 21.84 -33.36 -30.27
N ALA A 337 21.10 -34.31 -30.82
CA ALA A 337 21.32 -34.86 -32.16
C ALA A 337 20.97 -33.88 -33.29
N ASN A 338 20.18 -32.85 -32.96
CA ASN A 338 19.48 -32.00 -33.92
C ASN A 338 19.79 -30.50 -33.79
N LEU A 339 20.68 -30.12 -32.87
CA LEU A 339 21.11 -28.74 -32.69
C LEU A 339 21.70 -28.18 -34.01
N GLY A 340 21.16 -27.05 -34.46
CA GLY A 340 21.57 -26.37 -35.70
C GLY A 340 21.02 -26.99 -36.99
N ARG A 341 20.32 -28.12 -36.93
CA ARG A 341 19.71 -28.80 -38.09
C ARG A 341 18.27 -28.37 -38.30
N GLU A 342 17.82 -28.42 -39.55
CA GLU A 342 16.43 -28.18 -39.92
C GLU A 342 15.73 -29.54 -40.14
N ILE A 343 14.58 -29.71 -39.50
CA ILE A 343 13.89 -31.00 -39.34
C ILE A 343 12.43 -30.78 -39.69
N GLY A 344 11.84 -31.69 -40.47
CA GLY A 344 10.39 -31.66 -40.70
C GLY A 344 9.63 -32.03 -39.43
N ILE A 345 8.54 -31.34 -39.12
CA ILE A 345 7.61 -31.76 -38.07
C ILE A 345 6.63 -32.75 -38.71
N ASP A 346 6.60 -33.97 -38.18
CA ASP A 346 5.84 -35.10 -38.75
C ASP A 346 4.39 -34.73 -39.06
N ASP A 347 3.93 -35.12 -40.26
CA ASP A 347 2.58 -34.85 -40.78
C ASP A 347 2.16 -33.36 -40.85
N THR A 348 3.11 -32.43 -40.91
CA THR A 348 2.84 -31.01 -41.11
C THR A 348 3.66 -30.43 -42.27
N LEU A 349 3.28 -29.23 -42.74
CA LEU A 349 4.06 -28.48 -43.73
C LEU A 349 5.11 -27.56 -43.09
N PHE A 350 5.42 -27.78 -41.81
CA PHE A 350 6.35 -26.96 -41.03
C PHE A 350 7.69 -27.67 -40.82
N THR A 351 8.77 -26.90 -40.91
CA THR A 351 10.12 -27.28 -40.49
C THR A 351 10.48 -26.58 -39.18
N LEU A 352 11.22 -27.27 -38.33
CA LEU A 352 11.79 -26.77 -37.09
C LEU A 352 13.32 -26.72 -37.22
N LYS A 353 13.91 -25.61 -36.80
CA LYS A 353 15.35 -25.49 -36.57
C LYS A 353 15.63 -25.16 -35.11
N ILE A 354 16.41 -26.00 -34.44
CA ILE A 354 16.92 -25.70 -33.09
C ILE A 354 18.11 -24.74 -33.27
N ARG A 355 17.93 -23.47 -32.92
CA ARG A 355 18.93 -22.40 -33.13
C ARG A 355 20.04 -22.50 -32.10
N ASP A 356 19.65 -22.46 -30.84
CA ASP A 356 20.56 -22.34 -29.71
C ASP A 356 20.06 -23.17 -28.53
N TYR A 357 21.02 -23.60 -27.70
CA TYR A 357 20.77 -24.36 -26.48
C TYR A 357 21.69 -23.85 -25.38
N TRP A 358 21.12 -23.52 -24.22
CA TRP A 358 21.85 -23.09 -23.03
C TRP A 358 21.63 -24.09 -21.90
N PRO A 359 22.66 -24.86 -21.48
CA PRO A 359 22.51 -25.83 -20.40
C PRO A 359 22.23 -25.20 -19.02
N ASP A 360 22.75 -24.01 -18.76
CA ASP A 360 22.54 -23.26 -17.51
C ASP A 360 22.17 -21.81 -17.84
N PHE A 361 20.98 -21.66 -18.43
CA PHE A 361 20.49 -20.42 -19.01
C PHE A 361 20.43 -19.28 -18.00
N ARG A 362 21.01 -18.13 -18.38
CA ARG A 362 20.77 -16.80 -17.79
C ARG A 362 20.76 -15.71 -18.86
N ILE A 363 20.20 -14.56 -18.51
CA ILE A 363 20.35 -13.33 -19.30
C ILE A 363 21.48 -12.50 -18.70
N GLU A 364 22.51 -12.22 -19.48
CA GLU A 364 23.63 -11.35 -19.11
C GLU A 364 23.71 -10.19 -20.12
N ASN A 365 23.64 -8.95 -19.62
CA ASN A 365 23.63 -7.73 -20.45
C ASN A 365 22.55 -7.74 -21.56
N GLY A 366 21.37 -8.29 -21.26
CA GLY A 366 20.25 -8.38 -22.20
C GLY A 366 20.41 -9.45 -23.28
N LYS A 367 21.41 -10.34 -23.19
CA LYS A 367 21.62 -11.46 -24.11
C LYS A 367 21.60 -12.80 -23.39
N PRO A 368 21.12 -13.87 -24.03
CA PRO A 368 21.12 -15.20 -23.44
C PRO A 368 22.54 -15.80 -23.38
N SER A 369 22.94 -16.31 -22.21
CA SER A 369 24.22 -16.95 -21.95
C SER A 369 24.04 -18.22 -21.08
N SER A 370 25.10 -19.04 -20.98
CA SER A 370 25.15 -20.20 -20.10
C SER A 370 26.25 -20.01 -19.07
N ILE A 371 25.96 -20.24 -17.79
CA ILE A 371 26.96 -20.09 -16.71
C ILE A 371 27.87 -21.30 -16.59
N SER A 372 27.31 -22.47 -16.87
CA SER A 372 28.03 -23.72 -16.84
C SER A 372 27.56 -24.60 -17.99
N ASP A 373 28.35 -25.63 -18.29
CA ASP A 373 27.96 -26.67 -19.27
C ASP A 373 27.06 -27.74 -18.65
N GLN A 374 26.78 -27.65 -17.34
CA GLN A 374 25.88 -28.57 -16.65
C GLN A 374 24.42 -28.16 -16.89
N PRO A 375 23.52 -29.10 -17.18
CA PRO A 375 22.12 -28.82 -17.48
C PRO A 375 21.30 -28.45 -16.23
N ASN A 376 21.71 -27.39 -15.50
CA ASN A 376 21.07 -26.95 -14.26
C ASN A 376 19.82 -26.09 -14.53
N ASN A 377 19.82 -25.32 -15.61
CA ASN A 377 18.68 -24.53 -16.07
C ASN A 377 18.58 -24.55 -17.61
N PRO A 378 18.34 -25.72 -18.24
CA PRO A 378 18.30 -25.82 -19.69
C PRO A 378 17.23 -24.93 -20.34
N ALA A 379 17.62 -24.24 -21.41
CA ALA A 379 16.71 -23.54 -22.28
C ALA A 379 17.10 -23.69 -23.76
N VAL A 380 16.12 -23.59 -24.65
CA VAL A 380 16.30 -23.79 -26.09
C VAL A 380 15.55 -22.71 -26.87
N LEU A 381 16.18 -22.23 -27.95
CA LEU A 381 15.54 -21.37 -28.93
C LEU A 381 15.31 -22.17 -30.21
N VAL A 382 14.06 -22.23 -30.66
CA VAL A 382 13.69 -22.91 -31.91
C VAL A 382 13.05 -21.93 -32.88
N THR A 383 13.20 -22.16 -34.17
CA THR A 383 12.49 -21.44 -35.23
C THR A 383 11.64 -22.44 -36.00
N ILE A 384 10.34 -22.16 -36.15
CA ILE A 384 9.39 -22.94 -36.94
C ILE A 384 9.03 -22.14 -38.19
N ARG A 385 9.11 -22.77 -39.36
CA ARG A 385 8.85 -22.16 -40.67
C ARG A 385 7.97 -23.07 -41.49
N GLY A 386 7.00 -22.52 -42.22
CA GLY A 386 6.14 -23.32 -43.09
C GLY A 386 5.03 -22.51 -43.71
N ARG A 387 4.18 -23.16 -44.49
CA ARG A 387 3.01 -22.53 -45.09
C ARG A 387 1.75 -22.98 -44.36
N GLY A 388 0.98 -22.04 -43.82
CA GLY A 388 -0.20 -22.34 -43.01
C GLY A 388 -1.11 -21.13 -42.81
N VAL A 389 -2.26 -21.36 -42.18
CA VAL A 389 -3.17 -20.28 -41.77
C VAL A 389 -2.74 -19.79 -40.38
N PRO A 390 -2.56 -18.47 -40.15
CA PRO A 390 -2.15 -17.94 -38.85
C PRO A 390 -3.10 -18.38 -37.73
N ALA A 391 -2.57 -18.93 -36.64
CA ALA A 391 -3.36 -19.23 -35.46
C ALA A 391 -3.78 -17.92 -34.77
N ALA A 392 -5.04 -17.83 -34.32
CA ALA A 392 -5.49 -16.71 -33.50
C ALA A 392 -4.65 -16.66 -32.21
N ALA A 393 -4.04 -15.51 -31.92
CA ALA A 393 -3.27 -15.32 -30.69
C ALA A 393 -4.15 -15.67 -29.48
N SER A 394 -3.79 -16.73 -28.76
CA SER A 394 -4.49 -17.10 -27.53
C SER A 394 -4.29 -15.97 -26.50
N PRO A 395 -5.31 -15.57 -25.71
CA PRO A 395 -5.17 -14.53 -24.67
C PRO A 395 -4.12 -14.83 -23.60
N ASP A 396 -3.63 -16.07 -23.57
CA ASP A 396 -2.59 -16.56 -22.67
C ASP A 396 -1.30 -16.80 -23.48
N ALA A 397 -0.46 -15.78 -23.61
CA ALA A 397 0.93 -15.94 -24.06
C ALA A 397 1.80 -16.74 -23.06
N HIS A 398 1.20 -17.24 -21.97
CA HIS A 398 1.73 -18.24 -21.06
C HIS A 398 0.80 -19.47 -21.09
N GLY A 399 1.17 -20.50 -21.83
CA GLY A 399 0.27 -21.55 -22.29
C GLY A 399 -0.28 -22.49 -21.21
N THR A 400 -1.59 -22.46 -20.95
CA THR A 400 -2.27 -23.47 -20.09
C THR A 400 -3.06 -24.54 -20.86
N GLY A 401 -3.04 -24.53 -22.19
CA GLY A 401 -3.70 -25.60 -22.96
C GLY A 401 -2.91 -26.90 -22.84
N LYS A 402 -3.47 -27.83 -22.05
CA LYS A 402 -2.88 -29.09 -21.57
C LYS A 402 -2.37 -30.01 -22.70
N PHE A 403 -1.14 -30.51 -22.54
CA PHE A 403 -0.75 -31.82 -23.06
C PHE A 403 -1.48 -32.88 -22.22
N ALA A 404 -2.06 -33.91 -22.85
CA ALA A 404 -2.80 -34.94 -22.12
C ALA A 404 -1.84 -35.76 -21.24
N THR A 405 -1.83 -35.51 -19.92
CA THR A 405 -1.14 -36.36 -18.95
C THR A 405 -2.16 -37.12 -18.10
N ALA A 406 -2.00 -38.44 -18.07
CA ALA A 406 -2.79 -39.35 -17.26
C ALA A 406 -2.27 -39.37 -15.82
N ASN A 407 -2.91 -38.64 -14.90
CA ASN A 407 -3.12 -39.08 -13.51
C ASN A 407 -4.02 -38.10 -12.73
N PRO A 408 -5.10 -38.55 -12.06
CA PRO A 408 -5.98 -37.69 -11.28
C PRO A 408 -5.73 -37.90 -9.78
N SER A 409 -5.12 -36.93 -9.10
CA SER A 409 -5.33 -36.72 -7.65
C SER A 409 -4.54 -35.52 -7.12
N ILE A 410 -5.20 -34.79 -6.23
CA ILE A 410 -4.72 -33.75 -5.30
C ILE A 410 -5.00 -32.29 -5.75
N GLY A 411 -6.16 -31.78 -5.31
CA GLY A 411 -6.21 -30.61 -4.42
C GLY A 411 -6.44 -29.21 -4.99
N GLY A 412 -7.71 -28.78 -5.05
CA GLY A 412 -8.16 -27.42 -4.69
C GLY A 412 -7.87 -26.26 -5.65
N GLN A 413 -8.75 -26.03 -6.63
CA GLN A 413 -8.85 -24.75 -7.36
C GLN A 413 -9.36 -23.64 -6.43
N MET A 414 -8.53 -22.62 -6.20
CA MET A 414 -8.99 -21.27 -5.87
C MET A 414 -9.15 -20.50 -7.18
N ASN A 415 -10.38 -20.15 -7.55
CA ASN A 415 -10.65 -19.21 -8.62
C ASN A 415 -10.30 -17.79 -8.15
N ALA A 416 -9.17 -17.25 -8.63
CA ALA A 416 -8.84 -15.83 -8.51
C ALA A 416 -9.54 -15.05 -9.63
N THR A 417 -10.83 -14.75 -9.45
CA THR A 417 -11.52 -13.70 -10.20
C THR A 417 -11.24 -12.37 -9.50
N GLY A 418 -10.41 -11.51 -10.11
CA GLY A 418 -10.27 -10.11 -9.67
C GLY A 418 -8.88 -9.48 -9.77
N GLY A 419 -8.04 -9.90 -10.72
CA GLY A 419 -6.82 -9.14 -11.06
C GLY A 419 -7.17 -7.87 -11.85
N PRO A 420 -6.46 -6.75 -11.66
CA PRO A 420 -6.63 -5.57 -12.52
C PRO A 420 -6.33 -5.93 -13.98
N PRO A 421 -6.95 -5.25 -14.98
CA PRO A 421 -6.61 -5.48 -16.37
C PRO A 421 -5.12 -5.23 -16.59
N ALA A 422 -4.47 -6.12 -17.34
CA ALA A 422 -3.08 -5.97 -17.72
C ALA A 422 -2.87 -4.60 -18.39
N MET A 423 -1.86 -3.86 -17.94
CA MET A 423 -1.40 -2.65 -18.62
C MET A 423 -0.95 -3.00 -20.04
N PRO A 424 -1.34 -2.22 -21.07
CA PRO A 424 -0.79 -2.39 -22.40
C PRO A 424 0.71 -2.06 -22.40
N VAL A 425 1.46 -2.76 -23.26
CA VAL A 425 2.89 -2.52 -23.49
C VAL A 425 3.09 -1.05 -23.87
N PRO A 426 4.09 -0.33 -23.33
CA PRO A 426 4.39 1.03 -23.76
C PRO A 426 4.75 1.05 -25.25
N GLY A 427 3.86 1.57 -26.09
CA GLY A 427 4.12 1.75 -27.53
C GLY A 427 3.00 1.41 -28.52
N GLU A 428 1.88 0.79 -28.10
CA GLU A 428 0.68 0.68 -28.97
C GLU A 428 -0.30 1.82 -28.67
N GLU A 429 -0.56 2.65 -29.69
CA GLU A 429 -1.43 3.83 -29.60
C GLU A 429 -2.84 3.48 -29.08
N THR A 430 -3.37 4.29 -28.16
CA THR A 430 -4.80 4.30 -27.79
C THR A 430 -5.62 4.77 -29.00
N PRO A 431 -6.41 3.92 -29.69
CA PRO A 431 -6.98 4.33 -30.98
C PRO A 431 -8.31 5.09 -30.84
N ASN A 432 -8.76 5.38 -29.62
CA ASN A 432 -9.94 6.18 -29.32
C ASN A 432 -9.52 7.43 -28.53
N HIS A 433 -9.33 8.55 -29.23
CA HIS A 433 -8.86 9.80 -28.65
C HIS A 433 -9.60 10.98 -29.30
N LEU A 434 -10.08 11.92 -28.50
CA LEU A 434 -10.69 13.15 -28.97
C LEU A 434 -9.95 14.35 -28.41
N THR A 435 -9.33 15.13 -29.27
CA THR A 435 -8.73 16.41 -28.91
C THR A 435 -9.67 17.52 -29.33
N LEU A 436 -10.11 18.33 -28.36
CA LEU A 436 -10.85 19.57 -28.56
C LEU A 436 -9.86 20.73 -28.55
N PHE A 437 -10.03 21.67 -29.48
CA PHE A 437 -9.23 22.87 -29.58
C PHE A 437 -10.14 24.09 -29.45
N ILE A 438 -9.79 25.03 -28.58
CA ILE A 438 -10.49 26.30 -28.42
C ILE A 438 -9.57 27.46 -28.81
N ALA A 439 -9.97 28.20 -29.83
CA ALA A 439 -9.25 29.37 -30.33
C ALA A 439 -9.59 30.62 -29.51
N ASP A 440 -8.75 31.65 -29.63
CA ASP A 440 -8.93 32.91 -28.88
C ASP A 440 -10.22 33.66 -29.26
N ASP A 441 -10.77 33.40 -30.45
CA ASP A 441 -12.07 33.92 -30.91
C ASP A 441 -13.27 33.11 -30.40
N GLY A 442 -13.03 32.07 -29.59
CA GLY A 442 -14.05 31.15 -29.07
C GLY A 442 -14.45 30.03 -30.04
N THR A 443 -13.84 29.94 -31.22
CA THR A 443 -14.09 28.85 -32.16
C THR A 443 -13.59 27.52 -31.60
N ILE A 444 -14.45 26.50 -31.60
CA ILE A 444 -14.09 25.14 -31.19
C ILE A 444 -13.86 24.27 -32.42
N THR A 445 -12.73 23.58 -32.48
CA THR A 445 -12.43 22.54 -33.49
C THR A 445 -12.05 21.24 -32.80
N TYR A 446 -12.06 20.12 -33.54
CA TYR A 446 -11.72 18.82 -32.98
C TYR A 446 -10.86 17.97 -33.91
N GLU A 447 -10.10 17.06 -33.31
CA GLU A 447 -9.50 15.88 -33.94
C GLU A 447 -9.95 14.64 -33.19
N LEU A 448 -10.65 13.74 -33.88
CA LEU A 448 -11.19 12.50 -33.35
C LEU A 448 -10.50 11.32 -34.03
N ALA A 449 -9.84 10.47 -33.26
CA ALA A 449 -9.43 9.14 -33.65
C ALA A 449 -10.41 8.12 -33.04
N SER A 450 -10.93 7.23 -33.88
CA SER A 450 -11.80 6.12 -33.48
C SER A 450 -11.34 4.83 -34.14
N ARG A 451 -11.33 3.73 -33.39
CA ARG A 451 -11.12 2.38 -33.93
C ARG A 451 -12.08 2.03 -35.05
N LYS A 452 -13.34 2.49 -34.94
CA LYS A 452 -14.42 2.13 -35.86
C LYS A 452 -14.49 3.07 -37.07
N ASN A 453 -14.33 4.37 -36.81
CA ASN A 453 -14.59 5.41 -37.81
C ASN A 453 -13.32 6.06 -38.37
N GLY A 454 -12.13 5.65 -37.92
CA GLY A 454 -10.87 6.24 -38.35
C GLY A 454 -10.63 7.63 -37.75
N LYS A 455 -9.84 8.47 -38.44
CA LYS A 455 -9.55 9.86 -38.04
C LYS A 455 -10.53 10.82 -38.71
N SER A 456 -11.05 11.78 -37.94
CA SER A 456 -11.90 12.87 -38.44
C SER A 456 -11.55 14.17 -37.73
N SER A 457 -11.78 15.30 -38.38
CA SER A 457 -11.59 16.62 -37.80
C SER A 457 -12.62 17.59 -38.34
N GLY A 458 -12.88 18.67 -37.60
CA GLY A 458 -13.85 19.67 -38.03
C GLY A 458 -14.13 20.72 -36.97
N LYS A 459 -15.15 21.55 -37.24
CA LYS A 459 -15.66 22.56 -36.30
C LYS A 459 -16.74 21.93 -35.41
N ILE A 460 -16.73 22.26 -34.13
CA ILE A 460 -17.82 21.94 -33.21
C ILE A 460 -18.76 23.15 -33.11
N GLU A 461 -20.04 22.87 -33.23
CA GLU A 461 -21.09 23.83 -32.91
C GLU A 461 -21.72 23.46 -31.56
N LEU A 462 -21.95 24.47 -30.72
CA LEU A 462 -22.56 24.29 -29.41
C LEU A 462 -23.93 23.59 -29.53
N ASN A 463 -24.20 22.70 -28.60
CA ASN A 463 -25.42 21.89 -28.47
C ASN A 463 -25.71 20.95 -29.65
N LYS A 464 -24.74 20.72 -30.55
CA LYS A 464 -24.85 19.70 -31.60
C LYS A 464 -24.09 18.43 -31.23
N PRO A 465 -24.69 17.24 -31.42
CA PRO A 465 -24.01 15.98 -31.10
C PRO A 465 -22.91 15.66 -32.12
N LEU A 466 -21.73 15.32 -31.61
CA LEU A 466 -20.61 14.75 -32.34
C LEU A 466 -20.58 13.23 -32.13
N PRO A 467 -20.84 12.41 -33.17
CA PRO A 467 -20.72 10.96 -33.07
C PRO A 467 -19.24 10.57 -32.93
N THR A 468 -18.87 10.02 -31.78
CA THR A 468 -17.48 9.67 -31.45
C THR A 468 -16.98 8.42 -32.17
N GLY A 469 -17.90 7.56 -32.62
CA GLY A 469 -17.56 6.22 -33.11
C GLY A 469 -17.05 5.28 -32.01
N TRP A 470 -17.10 5.70 -30.75
CA TRP A 470 -16.86 4.86 -29.58
C TRP A 470 -18.22 4.29 -29.13
N ALA A 471 -18.51 3.06 -29.55
CA ALA A 471 -19.84 2.48 -29.37
C ALA A 471 -20.97 3.39 -29.92
N ASP A 472 -21.95 3.75 -29.10
CA ASP A 472 -23.12 4.59 -29.41
C ASP A 472 -23.02 6.00 -28.79
N TRP A 473 -21.84 6.42 -28.36
CA TRP A 473 -21.65 7.65 -27.60
C TRP A 473 -21.65 8.90 -28.50
N GLN A 474 -22.40 9.92 -28.06
CA GLN A 474 -22.43 11.24 -28.68
C GLN A 474 -21.93 12.29 -27.70
N LEU A 475 -20.90 13.04 -28.10
CA LEU A 475 -20.41 14.18 -27.33
C LEU A 475 -21.21 15.43 -27.70
N ILE A 476 -21.67 16.18 -26.72
CA ILE A 476 -22.27 17.50 -26.87
C ILE A 476 -21.43 18.49 -26.08
N VAL A 477 -21.01 19.58 -26.73
CA VAL A 477 -20.44 20.74 -26.06
C VAL A 477 -21.56 21.76 -25.87
N ASP A 478 -21.91 22.08 -24.63
CA ASP A 478 -23.06 22.92 -24.30
C ASP A 478 -22.68 24.29 -23.74
N GLN A 479 -21.50 24.42 -23.10
CA GLN A 479 -21.00 25.67 -22.54
C GLN A 479 -19.50 25.89 -22.75
N THR A 480 -19.10 27.15 -22.88
CA THR A 480 -17.70 27.57 -22.88
C THR A 480 -17.49 28.81 -22.03
N MET A 481 -16.28 28.95 -21.50
CA MET A 481 -15.79 30.14 -20.81
C MET A 481 -14.44 30.53 -21.43
N PRO A 482 -14.30 31.69 -22.08
CA PRO A 482 -13.03 32.11 -22.69
C PRO A 482 -11.90 32.28 -21.66
N SER A 483 -12.26 32.68 -20.44
CA SER A 483 -11.34 32.91 -19.33
C SER A 483 -11.99 32.48 -18.02
N ALA A 484 -11.55 31.35 -17.49
CA ALA A 484 -12.04 30.75 -16.26
C ALA A 484 -10.89 30.48 -15.28
N LEU A 485 -11.19 30.65 -13.99
CA LEU A 485 -10.36 30.19 -12.90
C LEU A 485 -10.84 28.81 -12.45
N PRO A 486 -9.94 27.85 -12.21
CA PRO A 486 -10.31 26.55 -11.69
C PRO A 486 -10.92 26.71 -10.30
N HIS A 487 -12.05 26.06 -10.08
CA HIS A 487 -12.71 26.02 -8.78
C HIS A 487 -13.32 24.64 -8.57
N MET A 488 -13.14 24.10 -7.37
CA MET A 488 -13.57 22.75 -7.02
C MET A 488 -14.72 22.82 -6.01
N ASP A 489 -15.83 22.20 -6.37
CA ASP A 489 -16.93 21.96 -5.45
C ASP A 489 -16.73 20.60 -4.79
N PHE A 490 -16.68 20.60 -3.46
CA PHE A 490 -16.46 19.40 -2.67
C PHE A 490 -17.77 18.89 -2.09
N ILE A 491 -18.15 17.67 -2.48
CA ILE A 491 -19.45 17.08 -2.17
C ILE A 491 -19.22 15.75 -1.44
N PRO A 492 -19.87 15.53 -0.28
CA PRO A 492 -19.78 14.26 0.42
C PRO A 492 -20.58 13.19 -0.34
N ILE A 493 -19.98 12.01 -0.54
CA ILE A 493 -20.69 10.86 -1.11
C ILE A 493 -21.46 10.14 -0.01
N LYS A 494 -22.76 9.93 -0.19
CA LYS A 494 -23.57 9.13 0.74
C LYS A 494 -23.30 7.64 0.53
N SER A 495 -23.24 6.87 1.62
CA SER A 495 -22.90 5.44 1.60
C SER A 495 -23.78 4.55 0.70
N GLU A 496 -24.99 4.99 0.33
CA GLU A 496 -25.88 4.28 -0.60
C GLU A 496 -25.48 4.43 -2.08
N GLN A 497 -24.71 5.45 -2.44
CA GLN A 497 -24.17 5.62 -3.81
C GLN A 497 -22.85 4.85 -4.00
N THR A 498 -22.15 4.54 -2.91
CA THR A 498 -20.90 3.76 -2.90
C THR A 498 -21.07 2.35 -3.48
N THR A 499 -22.27 1.78 -3.43
CA THR A 499 -22.56 0.44 -3.99
C THR A 499 -22.60 0.36 -5.51
N MET A 500 -22.63 1.49 -6.24
CA MET A 500 -22.59 1.51 -7.72
C MET A 500 -21.22 1.87 -8.32
N SER A 501 -20.23 2.24 -7.50
CA SER A 501 -18.91 2.70 -7.97
C SER A 501 -17.79 2.17 -7.07
N SER A 502 -17.67 0.84 -6.98
CA SER A 502 -16.81 0.16 -6.00
C SER A 502 -15.30 0.29 -6.26
N SER A 503 -14.86 0.79 -7.42
CA SER A 503 -13.43 1.07 -7.68
C SER A 503 -13.05 2.53 -7.47
N ALA A 504 -13.92 3.49 -7.84
CA ALA A 504 -13.63 4.92 -7.73
C ALA A 504 -13.81 5.46 -6.30
N ALA A 505 -14.74 4.90 -5.52
CA ALA A 505 -15.00 5.38 -4.17
C ALA A 505 -13.92 4.96 -3.13
N ALA A 506 -13.10 3.95 -3.45
CA ALA A 506 -12.04 3.48 -2.56
C ALA A 506 -10.85 4.47 -2.45
N ASP A 507 -10.67 5.33 -3.45
CA ASP A 507 -9.55 6.28 -3.55
C ASP A 507 -9.92 7.71 -3.15
N LEU A 508 -11.17 7.98 -2.79
CA LEU A 508 -11.61 9.33 -2.43
C LEU A 508 -11.14 9.72 -1.03
N PRO A 509 -10.66 10.97 -0.83
CA PRO A 509 -10.25 11.44 0.48
C PRO A 509 -11.48 11.63 1.39
N ASP A 510 -11.28 11.44 2.68
CA ASP A 510 -12.21 11.94 3.69
C ASP A 510 -12.13 13.46 3.80
N GLY A 511 -13.07 14.10 4.49
CA GLY A 511 -12.98 15.53 4.75
C GLY A 511 -13.90 16.04 5.81
N VAL A 512 -13.71 17.32 6.12
CA VAL A 512 -14.39 18.01 7.23
C VAL A 512 -15.12 19.24 6.71
N ARG A 513 -16.31 19.50 7.22
CA ARG A 513 -17.02 20.75 6.95
C ARG A 513 -16.66 21.74 8.04
N VAL A 514 -15.98 22.81 7.67
CA VAL A 514 -15.61 23.89 8.58
C VAL A 514 -16.63 25.01 8.49
N ARG A 515 -16.98 25.57 9.66
CA ARG A 515 -17.78 26.78 9.81
C ARG A 515 -16.90 27.87 10.42
N VAL A 516 -16.86 29.03 9.78
CA VAL A 516 -16.19 30.22 10.30
C VAL A 516 -17.20 31.35 10.42
N GLN A 517 -17.28 31.96 11.60
CA GLN A 517 -18.20 33.06 11.87
C GLN A 517 -17.41 34.31 12.25
N GLN A 518 -17.64 35.42 11.54
CA GLN A 518 -16.97 36.68 11.81
C GLN A 518 -17.89 37.84 11.40
N ASN A 519 -17.97 38.90 12.22
CA ASN A 519 -18.76 40.10 11.92
C ASN A 519 -20.24 39.86 11.56
N GLY A 520 -20.85 38.79 12.08
CA GLY A 520 -22.24 38.40 11.78
C GLY A 520 -22.39 37.57 10.49
N GLU A 521 -21.33 37.40 9.70
CA GLU A 521 -21.29 36.51 8.55
C GLU A 521 -20.90 35.09 8.97
N THR A 522 -21.44 34.10 8.28
CA THR A 522 -21.12 32.68 8.49
C THR A 522 -20.71 32.05 7.16
N PHE A 523 -19.52 31.49 7.13
CA PHE A 523 -18.97 30.76 5.99
C PHE A 523 -18.91 29.28 6.34
N GLU A 524 -19.40 28.42 5.46
CA GLU A 524 -19.28 26.97 5.60
C GLU A 524 -18.74 26.35 4.32
N GLN A 525 -17.71 25.52 4.44
CA GLN A 525 -17.10 24.86 3.29
C GLN A 525 -16.52 23.50 3.67
N TRP A 526 -16.57 22.55 2.75
CA TRP A 526 -15.86 21.29 2.87
C TRP A 526 -14.37 21.46 2.58
N ALA A 527 -13.53 20.90 3.46
CA ALA A 527 -12.10 20.78 3.32
C ALA A 527 -11.72 19.29 3.22
N PRO A 528 -11.47 18.77 2.01
CA PRO A 528 -11.00 17.39 1.82
C PRO A 528 -9.57 17.20 2.36
N ALA A 529 -9.22 15.96 2.70
CA ALA A 529 -7.88 15.62 3.13
C ALA A 529 -6.87 15.86 2.00
N GLY A 530 -5.76 16.53 2.33
CA GLY A 530 -4.72 16.87 1.37
C GLY A 530 -4.94 18.22 0.67
N TRP A 531 -6.10 18.85 0.84
CA TRP A 531 -6.42 20.13 0.25
C TRP A 531 -6.27 21.27 1.26
N GLN A 532 -5.96 22.46 0.75
CA GLN A 532 -6.02 23.72 1.46
C GLN A 532 -7.08 24.61 0.82
N ILE A 533 -8.03 25.09 1.63
CA ILE A 533 -9.09 26.01 1.21
C ILE A 533 -8.85 27.38 1.86
N ALA A 534 -9.32 28.44 1.20
CA ALA A 534 -9.30 29.81 1.71
C ALA A 534 -10.72 30.22 2.08
N ILE A 535 -10.90 30.68 3.32
CA ILE A 535 -12.18 31.15 3.84
C ILE A 535 -12.12 32.68 3.91
N PRO A 536 -13.09 33.41 3.35
CA PRO A 536 -13.03 34.87 3.17
C PRO A 536 -13.31 35.62 4.49
N THR A 537 -12.38 35.51 5.44
CA THR A 537 -12.35 36.30 6.68
C THR A 537 -11.70 37.67 6.45
N SER A 538 -11.84 38.57 7.41
CA SER A 538 -11.26 39.92 7.43
C SER A 538 -10.20 40.05 8.53
N PRO A 539 -9.11 40.82 8.33
CA PRO A 539 -8.71 41.54 7.12
C PRO A 539 -8.26 40.65 5.96
N ASP A 540 -7.70 39.46 6.25
CA ASP A 540 -7.22 38.50 5.26
C ASP A 540 -7.97 37.16 5.36
N ALA A 541 -7.93 36.40 4.27
CA ALA A 541 -8.54 35.07 4.21
C ALA A 541 -7.83 34.07 5.13
N THR A 542 -8.60 33.33 5.92
CA THR A 542 -8.11 32.24 6.76
C THR A 542 -7.89 31.02 5.88
N LEU A 543 -6.67 30.49 5.87
CA LEU A 543 -6.34 29.28 5.14
C LEU A 543 -6.53 28.06 6.04
N VAL A 544 -7.30 27.08 5.57
CA VAL A 544 -7.62 25.86 6.32
C VAL A 544 -7.19 24.65 5.50
N ALA A 545 -6.41 23.76 6.10
CA ALA A 545 -5.98 22.51 5.47
C ALA A 545 -6.27 21.32 6.38
N TYR A 546 -7.01 20.34 5.86
CA TYR A 546 -7.27 19.09 6.55
C TYR A 546 -6.35 17.99 6.00
N GLY A 547 -5.77 17.17 6.86
CA GLY A 547 -4.90 16.09 6.40
C GLY A 547 -4.14 15.38 7.51
N TRP A 548 -3.04 14.76 7.14
CA TRP A 548 -2.13 14.11 8.09
C TRP A 548 -1.33 15.15 8.87
N LYS A 549 -1.20 14.93 10.18
CA LYS A 549 -0.36 15.73 11.06
C LYS A 549 1.08 15.65 10.58
N THR A 550 1.71 16.80 10.43
CA THR A 550 3.13 16.91 10.08
C THR A 550 3.91 17.32 11.30
N ILE A 551 5.01 16.63 11.60
CA ILE A 551 5.97 17.05 12.61
C ILE A 551 7.34 17.26 11.97
N SER A 552 8.08 18.27 12.45
CA SER A 552 9.44 18.51 11.99
C SER A 552 10.42 17.65 12.79
N LEU A 553 11.29 16.94 12.07
CA LEU A 553 12.37 16.17 12.67
C LEU A 553 13.64 17.02 12.82
N PRO A 554 14.49 16.72 13.81
CA PRO A 554 15.83 17.31 13.92
C PRO A 554 16.84 16.68 12.94
N ILE A 555 16.34 16.04 11.88
CA ILE A 555 17.11 15.48 10.76
C ILE A 555 16.33 15.73 9.46
N GLY A 556 17.04 16.13 8.40
CA GLY A 556 16.53 16.16 7.03
C GLY A 556 16.94 14.90 6.28
N LEU A 557 16.06 14.41 5.40
CA LEU A 557 16.32 13.28 4.52
C LEU A 557 16.23 13.71 3.06
N GLU A 558 17.13 13.17 2.25
CA GLU A 558 17.17 13.36 0.81
C GLU A 558 17.32 12.01 0.12
N LEU A 559 16.58 11.82 -0.98
CA LEU A 559 16.69 10.64 -1.82
C LEU A 559 17.78 10.85 -2.87
N LEU A 560 18.89 10.12 -2.72
CA LEU A 560 19.97 10.13 -3.70
C LEU A 560 19.64 9.19 -4.87
N ASP A 561 19.09 8.01 -4.56
CA ASP A 561 18.79 7.00 -5.57
C ASP A 561 17.71 6.01 -5.09
N PHE A 562 16.88 5.54 -6.00
CA PHE A 562 15.89 4.49 -5.75
C PHE A 562 16.02 3.40 -6.81
N GLN A 563 16.10 2.15 -6.37
CA GLN A 563 16.30 0.99 -7.24
C GLN A 563 15.23 -0.05 -6.98
N VAL A 564 14.64 -0.55 -8.05
CA VAL A 564 13.71 -1.69 -8.04
C VAL A 564 14.39 -2.86 -8.73
N LYS A 565 14.81 -3.86 -7.94
CA LYS A 565 15.25 -5.14 -8.48
C LYS A 565 14.02 -5.89 -8.99
N ARG A 566 14.06 -6.43 -10.20
CA ARG A 566 12.97 -7.24 -10.79
C ARG A 566 13.32 -8.72 -10.77
N ASN A 567 12.31 -9.58 -10.84
CA ASN A 567 12.47 -11.01 -11.01
C ASN A 567 12.98 -11.29 -12.44
N GLU A 568 13.81 -12.31 -12.58
CA GLU A 568 14.29 -12.71 -13.90
C GLU A 568 13.10 -13.19 -14.76
N GLY A 569 12.96 -12.64 -15.97
CA GLY A 569 11.86 -13.00 -16.88
C GLY A 569 10.49 -12.37 -16.57
N SER A 570 10.38 -11.49 -15.58
CA SER A 570 9.12 -10.80 -15.24
C SER A 570 9.36 -9.36 -14.76
N ASP A 571 8.41 -8.45 -15.04
CA ASP A 571 8.41 -7.10 -14.47
C ASP A 571 7.97 -7.07 -12.98
N SER A 572 7.79 -8.23 -12.34
CA SER A 572 7.52 -8.31 -10.92
C SER A 572 8.72 -7.85 -10.08
N PRO A 573 8.55 -6.99 -9.07
CA PRO A 573 9.64 -6.55 -8.23
C PRO A 573 10.13 -7.65 -7.28
N ALA A 574 11.45 -7.91 -7.31
CA ALA A 574 12.19 -8.78 -6.41
C ALA A 574 12.70 -8.05 -5.15
N GLY A 575 12.82 -6.72 -5.19
CA GLY A 575 13.24 -5.93 -4.04
C GLY A 575 13.35 -4.44 -4.33
N PHE A 576 13.26 -3.64 -3.27
CA PHE A 576 13.31 -2.18 -3.33
C PHE A 576 14.44 -1.67 -2.44
N LYS A 577 15.21 -0.71 -2.93
CA LYS A 577 16.32 -0.10 -2.19
C LYS A 577 16.30 1.41 -2.38
N SER A 578 16.30 2.14 -1.27
CA SER A 578 16.45 3.60 -1.25
C SER A 578 17.81 3.95 -0.69
N THR A 579 18.57 4.78 -1.42
CA THR A 579 19.82 5.37 -0.96
C THR A 579 19.53 6.80 -0.51
N LEU A 580 19.82 7.09 0.75
CA LEU A 580 19.42 8.32 1.43
C LEU A 580 20.62 9.07 1.96
N ARG A 581 20.52 10.40 1.94
CA ARG A 581 21.39 11.30 2.69
C ARG A 581 20.60 11.91 3.85
N VAL A 582 21.15 11.78 5.05
CA VAL A 582 20.67 12.46 6.25
C VAL A 582 21.48 13.75 6.42
N VAL A 583 20.82 14.83 6.80
CA VAL A 583 21.44 16.14 7.10
C VAL A 583 20.95 16.60 8.47
N THR A 584 21.85 17.00 9.38
CA THR A 584 21.48 17.59 10.67
C THR A 584 21.49 19.12 10.60
N PRO A 585 20.82 19.83 11.53
CA PRO A 585 20.90 21.28 11.64
C PRO A 585 22.33 21.82 11.80
N ASP A 586 23.21 21.02 12.42
CA ASP A 586 24.62 21.35 12.64
C ASP A 586 25.50 21.12 11.40
N GLY A 587 24.91 20.70 10.27
CA GLY A 587 25.59 20.45 9.01
C GLY A 587 26.23 19.06 8.89
N GLU A 588 26.04 18.18 9.87
CA GLU A 588 26.51 16.79 9.75
C GLU A 588 25.70 16.04 8.70
N THR A 589 26.38 15.30 7.84
CA THR A 589 25.73 14.48 6.82
C THR A 589 26.12 13.02 6.93
N ALA A 590 25.18 12.12 6.71
CA ALA A 590 25.44 10.69 6.62
C ALA A 590 24.67 10.08 5.46
N THR A 591 25.35 9.28 4.64
CA THR A 591 24.74 8.54 3.54
C THR A 591 24.57 7.08 3.93
N GLY A 592 23.40 6.52 3.65
CA GLY A 592 23.10 5.12 3.89
C GLY A 592 22.03 4.61 2.94
N ALA A 593 21.72 3.32 3.03
CA ALA A 593 20.66 2.71 2.24
C ALA A 593 19.72 1.92 3.13
N CYS A 594 18.43 1.94 2.80
CA CYS A 594 17.42 1.08 3.40
C CYS A 594 16.77 0.21 2.33
N TRP A 595 16.53 -1.06 2.67
CA TRP A 595 15.87 -2.05 1.81
C TRP A 595 15.14 -3.08 2.68
N MET A 596 14.58 -4.11 2.05
CA MET A 596 13.77 -5.14 2.74
C MET A 596 14.49 -5.71 3.98
N ASN A 597 13.84 -5.54 5.14
CA ASN A 597 14.33 -5.93 6.47
C ASN A 597 15.69 -5.33 6.90
N ASN A 598 16.15 -4.28 6.22
CA ASN A 598 17.43 -3.64 6.47
C ASN A 598 17.25 -2.12 6.57
N PRO A 599 16.97 -1.59 7.78
CA PRO A 599 16.78 -0.17 7.99
C PRO A 599 18.12 0.58 8.04
N PHE A 600 18.14 1.79 7.49
CA PHE A 600 19.22 2.75 7.71
C PHE A 600 19.04 3.42 9.07
N SER A 601 20.09 3.48 9.89
CA SER A 601 20.04 3.99 11.26
C SER A 601 20.89 5.24 11.43
N PHE A 602 20.29 6.32 11.92
CA PHE A 602 21.01 7.57 12.21
C PHE A 602 20.49 8.25 13.50
N PRO A 603 21.37 8.77 14.39
CA PRO A 603 22.82 8.58 14.40
C PRO A 603 23.21 7.13 14.67
N GLY A 604 24.28 6.64 14.04
CA GLY A 604 24.70 5.23 14.06
C GLY A 604 25.49 4.79 15.30
N ALA A 605 25.66 5.64 16.32
CA ALA A 605 26.38 5.29 17.52
C ALA A 605 25.69 4.14 18.27
N TRP A 606 26.43 3.06 18.56
CA TRP A 606 25.86 1.82 19.10
C TRP A 606 24.97 2.07 20.32
N TRP A 607 25.42 2.87 21.29
CA TRP A 607 24.67 3.15 22.51
C TRP A 607 23.32 3.84 22.25
N ARG A 608 23.20 4.66 21.18
CA ARG A 608 21.94 5.29 20.77
C ARG A 608 20.96 4.28 20.19
N THR A 609 21.47 3.30 19.45
CA THR A 609 20.67 2.19 18.92
C THR A 609 20.08 1.34 20.04
N TRP A 610 20.89 0.99 21.05
CA TRP A 610 20.42 0.19 22.18
C TRP A 610 19.46 0.95 23.09
N THR A 611 19.69 2.25 23.30
CA THR A 611 18.77 3.14 24.04
C THR A 611 17.53 3.54 23.25
N GLY A 612 17.45 3.21 21.96
CA GLY A 612 16.31 3.53 21.10
C GLY A 612 16.19 5.01 20.70
N LEU A 613 17.29 5.77 20.85
CA LEU A 613 17.38 7.19 20.48
C LEU A 613 17.74 7.41 19.00
N THR A 614 18.07 6.34 18.29
CA THR A 614 18.37 6.35 16.85
C THR A 614 17.09 6.35 16.03
N TYR A 615 17.07 7.14 14.95
CA TYR A 615 16.05 7.07 13.92
C TYR A 615 16.35 5.88 13.02
N LYS A 616 15.44 4.90 13.00
CA LYS A 616 15.46 3.79 12.06
C LYS A 616 14.61 4.17 10.85
N ILE A 617 15.23 4.18 9.69
CA ILE A 617 14.62 4.56 8.42
C ILE A 617 14.48 3.28 7.59
N SER A 618 13.25 2.86 7.36
CA SER A 618 12.91 1.67 6.58
C SER A 618 12.29 2.08 5.26
N GLN A 619 12.51 1.31 4.19
CA GLN A 619 11.71 1.46 2.99
C GLN A 619 10.26 1.05 3.32
N ALA A 620 9.27 1.84 2.89
CA ALA A 620 7.85 1.60 3.16
C ALA A 620 7.02 1.38 1.89
N SER A 621 7.12 2.28 0.91
CA SER A 621 6.43 2.16 -0.38
C SER A 621 7.14 2.95 -1.49
N TRP A 622 6.64 2.85 -2.71
CA TRP A 622 7.19 3.52 -3.89
C TRP A 622 6.10 3.70 -4.94
N ASN A 623 6.37 4.52 -5.97
CA ASN A 623 5.45 4.75 -7.07
C ASN A 623 5.88 3.95 -8.32
N PRO A 624 5.08 2.97 -8.78
CA PRO A 624 5.28 2.24 -10.05
C PRO A 624 5.58 3.09 -11.26
N ASP A 625 4.93 4.24 -11.35
CA ASP A 625 5.00 5.13 -12.51
C ASP A 625 6.11 6.17 -12.39
N ASN A 626 6.72 6.30 -11.20
CA ASN A 626 7.79 7.26 -10.92
C ASN A 626 8.90 6.64 -10.07
N LEU A 627 9.92 6.09 -10.74
CA LEU A 627 11.12 5.57 -10.09
C LEU A 627 12.00 6.66 -9.43
N GLY A 628 11.66 7.93 -9.61
CA GLY A 628 12.24 9.04 -8.86
C GLY A 628 11.62 9.23 -7.47
N GLN A 629 10.58 8.47 -7.10
CA GLN A 629 9.84 8.62 -5.85
C GLN A 629 10.00 7.40 -4.94
N SER A 630 10.31 7.64 -3.66
CA SER A 630 10.33 6.60 -2.62
C SER A 630 9.72 7.13 -1.32
N THR A 631 8.94 6.29 -0.65
CA THR A 631 8.40 6.58 0.68
C THR A 631 9.11 5.72 1.71
N VAL A 632 9.64 6.39 2.74
CA VAL A 632 10.36 5.76 3.85
C VAL A 632 9.58 5.94 5.15
N GLN A 633 9.63 4.92 6.01
CA GLN A 633 9.10 4.98 7.37
C GLN A 633 10.23 5.33 8.33
N ILE A 634 9.95 6.20 9.29
CA ILE A 634 10.88 6.58 10.35
C ILE A 634 10.32 6.12 11.69
N LEU A 635 11.14 5.42 12.47
CA LEU A 635 10.83 4.96 13.82
C LEU A 635 11.93 5.39 14.80
N ARG A 636 11.52 5.99 15.93
CA ARG A 636 12.38 6.21 17.11
C ARG A 636 11.61 5.80 18.35
N ASP A 637 12.15 4.86 19.14
CA ASP A 637 11.49 4.30 20.31
C ASP A 637 12.40 4.38 21.55
N PRO A 638 12.33 5.44 22.36
CA PRO A 638 13.17 5.58 23.55
C PRO A 638 12.90 4.51 24.64
N GLY A 639 11.80 3.77 24.51
CA GLY A 639 11.45 2.67 25.41
C GLY A 639 12.14 1.34 25.07
N TRP A 640 12.84 1.28 23.92
CA TRP A 640 13.37 0.06 23.34
C TRP A 640 14.24 -0.73 24.32
N LEU A 641 15.23 -0.09 24.95
CA LEU A 641 16.16 -0.76 25.86
C LEU A 641 15.44 -1.46 27.01
N LEU A 642 14.49 -0.78 27.63
CA LEU A 642 13.74 -1.27 28.77
C LEU A 642 12.86 -2.46 28.39
N LYS A 643 12.28 -2.46 27.19
CA LYS A 643 11.53 -3.61 26.66
C LYS A 643 12.43 -4.84 26.54
N TRP A 644 13.64 -4.69 26.00
CA TRP A 644 14.60 -5.78 25.88
C TRP A 644 15.12 -6.29 27.22
N ILE A 645 15.51 -5.39 28.12
CA ILE A 645 15.93 -5.75 29.49
C ILE A 645 14.79 -6.45 30.22
N GLY A 646 13.57 -5.89 30.15
CA GLY A 646 12.38 -6.47 30.76
C GLY A 646 12.12 -7.89 30.26
N SER A 647 12.12 -8.10 28.94
CA SER A 647 11.96 -9.43 28.33
C SER A 647 13.05 -10.41 28.78
N LEU A 648 14.32 -9.97 28.81
CA LEU A 648 15.42 -10.81 29.28
C LEU A 648 15.24 -11.22 30.75
N LEU A 649 14.84 -10.28 31.62
CA LEU A 649 14.55 -10.55 33.02
C LEU A 649 13.37 -11.52 33.18
N VAL A 650 12.32 -11.40 32.37
CA VAL A 650 11.21 -12.38 32.38
C VAL A 650 11.71 -13.78 32.05
N VAL A 651 12.51 -13.92 30.97
CA VAL A 651 13.08 -15.21 30.56
C VAL A 651 13.96 -15.79 31.65
N ILE A 652 14.87 -14.99 32.22
CA ILE A 652 15.76 -15.43 33.30
C ILE A 652 14.94 -15.84 34.53
N GLY A 653 14.00 -15.01 34.98
CA GLY A 653 13.20 -15.27 36.16
C GLY A 653 12.37 -16.56 36.03
N VAL A 654 11.73 -16.77 34.88
CA VAL A 654 10.99 -18.00 34.56
C VAL A 654 11.92 -19.21 34.53
N PHE A 655 13.07 -19.10 33.87
CA PHE A 655 14.07 -20.17 33.84
C PHE A 655 14.55 -20.54 35.25
N MET A 656 14.88 -19.54 36.08
CA MET A 656 15.30 -19.76 37.46
C MET A 656 14.19 -20.45 38.27
N MET A 657 12.93 -20.05 38.08
CA MET A 657 11.79 -20.60 38.82
C MET A 657 11.56 -22.08 38.52
N PHE A 658 11.67 -22.51 37.26
CA PHE A 658 11.34 -23.88 36.86
C PHE A 658 12.55 -24.82 36.78
N TYR A 659 13.75 -24.33 36.46
CA TYR A 659 14.90 -25.17 36.14
C TYR A 659 16.00 -25.18 37.20
N LEU A 660 16.08 -24.17 38.08
CA LEU A 660 17.06 -24.17 39.16
C LEU A 660 16.49 -24.85 40.42
N ARG A 661 17.14 -25.95 40.84
CA ARG A 661 16.80 -26.76 42.03
C ARG A 661 16.46 -25.98 43.31
N PRO A 662 17.18 -24.91 43.71
CA PRO A 662 16.83 -24.18 44.93
C PRO A 662 15.48 -23.45 44.88
N TYR A 663 14.90 -23.24 43.68
CA TYR A 663 13.63 -22.55 43.49
C TYR A 663 12.49 -23.52 43.10
N ARG A 664 12.79 -24.66 42.46
CA ARG A 664 11.82 -25.67 42.03
C ARG A 664 11.11 -26.40 43.19
N LYS A 665 11.77 -26.62 44.33
CA LYS A 665 11.18 -27.30 45.50
C LYS A 665 10.01 -26.56 46.15
N GLN A 666 9.69 -25.34 45.70
CA GLN A 666 8.58 -24.53 46.21
C GLN A 666 7.29 -24.62 45.37
N THR A 667 7.35 -25.13 44.12
CA THR A 667 6.15 -25.33 43.28
C THR A 667 5.57 -26.75 43.41
N GLU A 668 6.34 -27.69 43.94
CA GLU A 668 5.81 -28.94 44.49
C GLU A 668 5.07 -28.59 45.78
N GLY A 669 3.77 -28.30 45.66
CA GLY A 669 2.89 -28.31 46.83
C GLY A 669 3.03 -29.67 47.53
N GLU A 670 3.05 -29.68 48.86
CA GLU A 670 2.98 -30.95 49.61
C GLU A 670 1.84 -31.79 49.02
N PRO A 671 2.06 -33.09 48.73
CA PRO A 671 1.03 -33.93 48.18
C PRO A 671 -0.18 -33.87 49.10
N ILE A 672 -1.35 -33.63 48.51
CA ILE A 672 -2.64 -33.68 49.20
C ILE A 672 -2.94 -35.17 49.45
N THR A 673 -2.16 -35.83 50.29
CA THR A 673 -2.59 -37.09 50.90
C THR A 673 -3.44 -36.71 52.11
N PRO A 674 -4.71 -37.15 52.18
CA PRO A 674 -5.52 -36.92 53.36
C PRO A 674 -4.79 -37.56 54.55
N SER A 675 -4.42 -36.74 55.52
CA SER A 675 -3.86 -37.20 56.79
C SER A 675 -4.89 -38.12 57.44
N VAL A 676 -4.54 -39.39 57.58
CA VAL A 676 -5.29 -40.34 58.42
C VAL A 676 -5.31 -39.78 59.85
N PRO A 677 -6.47 -39.74 60.54
CA PRO A 677 -6.54 -39.26 61.91
C PRO A 677 -5.65 -40.13 62.81
N ASN A 678 -4.85 -39.47 63.65
CA ASN A 678 -4.03 -40.07 64.69
C ASN A 678 -4.91 -40.97 65.59
N GLU A 679 -4.69 -42.29 65.57
CA GLU A 679 -5.15 -43.14 66.67
C GLU A 679 -4.34 -42.80 67.92
N GLU A 680 -5.04 -42.38 68.97
CA GLU A 680 -4.50 -42.20 70.31
C GLU A 680 -3.91 -43.52 70.81
N VAL A 681 -2.58 -43.61 70.82
CA VAL A 681 -1.87 -44.64 71.58
C VAL A 681 -2.06 -44.36 73.07
N LYS A 682 -3.06 -45.02 73.65
CA LYS A 682 -3.33 -45.08 75.09
C LYS A 682 -2.13 -45.74 75.77
N ARG A 683 -1.37 -44.98 76.56
CA ARG A 683 -0.32 -45.51 77.44
C ARG A 683 -0.96 -46.39 78.52
N GLU A 684 -0.74 -47.70 78.46
CA GLU A 684 -0.92 -48.58 79.61
C GLU A 684 0.35 -48.61 80.47
N ALA A 685 0.15 -48.50 81.78
CA ALA A 685 1.16 -48.38 82.82
C ALA A 685 1.89 -49.72 83.09
N PRO A 686 3.13 -49.69 83.64
CA PRO A 686 3.91 -50.90 83.84
C PRO A 686 3.40 -51.71 85.05
N LEU A 687 3.19 -53.01 84.84
CA LEU A 687 2.90 -53.96 85.92
C LEU A 687 4.20 -54.41 86.61
N VAL A 688 4.16 -54.24 87.92
CA VAL A 688 5.12 -54.62 88.95
C VAL A 688 5.36 -56.13 88.94
N SER A 689 6.62 -56.56 88.92
CA SER A 689 7.03 -57.91 89.29
C SER A 689 7.33 -57.96 90.79
N ALA A 690 6.69 -58.90 91.49
CA ALA A 690 7.03 -59.33 92.84
C ALA A 690 7.31 -60.85 92.82
N PRO A 691 8.10 -61.38 93.77
CA PRO A 691 8.99 -62.53 93.58
C PRO A 691 8.37 -63.87 94.02
N VAL A 692 9.22 -64.92 94.12
CA VAL A 692 9.06 -66.28 94.71
C VAL A 692 9.23 -67.37 93.61
N LEU A 693 10.17 -68.32 93.63
CA LEU A 693 10.91 -69.06 94.69
C LEU A 693 12.41 -69.15 94.38
#